data_AF-A0A943BDL7-F1
#
_entry.id   AF-A0A943BDL7-F1
#
_cell.length_a   1.000
_cell.length_b   1.000
_cell.length_c   1.000
_cell.angle_alpha   90.00
_cell.angle_beta   90.00
_cell.angle_gamma   90.00
#
_symmetry.space_group_name_H-M   'P 1'
#
loop_
_entity.id
_entity.type
_entity.pdbx_description
1 polymer ?
#
loop_
_entity_poly.entity_id
_entity_poly.type
_entity_poly.pdbx_seq_one_letter_code
_entity_poly.pdbx_strand_id
1 'polypeptide(L)'
;MDQPNMMITIEEQLKRYMESPKATERHEILWNAWKQNKRWLMQLLEGTREAAPAFSRHDETHVQSVLHNIELILGEERIKALSASDCFLILHTVYIHDIGMIMISEDKREIVKNEKFQEMLEEIQLSGNEELKKCVRIIQQKAYNYEDMSPKEAQRKLYQDKLDVHNAMVQLLANYRRREHAKVSNEILTEWTKRSDRLGGGFSLAGIPERIFLTIAACAKLHTESGIEGIMELPQEDNGYVDYMHPRFASILLQIGDLLDIDNDRFHPLVIANMVANPESSKLHYQKHLSIRRLLIRPDTIQIAADCETQESLRLIRQEGDMLLDILKQAGYAWSSICPPDFPGALPNVGEFELKLKGKRIPQELVTARFEIPQNKAFEILEGANLYSSRWVFLREFLQNAIDATKIQYWMECNGTSGFYMDGGIKAVESPYDLEKYVSTCNFPIEIEMAISKKDENLNITLVDEKDIEELDAGKGKEYSYGVRVKIKDFGIGISQETIKNIASVGKSTVKNYKIVSDMPRWLRPTGEFGVGLQSAFLVADTFDCYTHTRTEERYKITFSSGALAHYSGYINVKPIGSMERKEDTYGTCFEIFISQEKKLLHEECQESWNGEDMFSDKYEERRPLRHSAELISQMALYLDSLIGESLFPIHLRIVKTPEISVPINTMPNNTIRTVKLIK
;
A
#
# COMPACT_ATOMS: atom_id res chain seq x y z
N MET A 1 -17.51 -4.62 -59.69
CA MET A 1 -16.35 -4.54 -58.78
C MET A 1 -16.94 -4.25 -57.43
N ASP A 2 -17.16 -5.28 -56.63
CA ASP A 2 -17.58 -5.11 -55.24
C ASP A 2 -16.48 -4.32 -54.53
N GLN A 3 -16.87 -3.22 -53.86
CA GLN A 3 -15.94 -2.50 -53.00
C GLN A 3 -15.37 -3.50 -51.99
N PRO A 4 -14.06 -3.49 -51.71
CA PRO A 4 -13.50 -4.34 -50.66
C PRO A 4 -14.30 -4.10 -49.39
N ASN A 5 -14.82 -5.18 -48.79
CA ASN A 5 -15.62 -5.13 -47.57
C ASN A 5 -14.71 -4.69 -46.41
N MET A 6 -14.50 -3.38 -46.28
CA MET A 6 -13.70 -2.79 -45.22
C MET A 6 -14.51 -2.85 -43.93
N MET A 7 -13.92 -3.44 -42.90
CA MET A 7 -14.52 -3.51 -41.56
C MET A 7 -14.78 -2.08 -41.04
N ILE A 8 -15.96 -1.87 -40.45
CA ILE A 8 -16.35 -0.55 -39.94
C ILE A 8 -15.56 -0.27 -38.67
N THR A 9 -14.85 0.85 -38.65
CA THR A 9 -14.10 1.37 -37.51
C THR A 9 -14.97 2.32 -36.68
N ILE A 10 -14.56 2.63 -35.45
CA ILE A 10 -15.27 3.59 -34.59
C ILE A 10 -15.22 4.99 -35.21
N GLU A 11 -14.10 5.34 -35.85
CA GLU A 11 -13.95 6.61 -36.58
C GLU A 11 -14.88 6.67 -37.81
N GLU A 12 -14.99 5.58 -38.57
CA GLU A 12 -15.91 5.53 -39.72
C GLU A 12 -17.38 5.57 -39.26
N GLN A 13 -17.71 4.96 -38.12
CA GLN A 13 -19.04 5.06 -37.54
C GLN A 13 -19.39 6.50 -37.14
N LEU A 14 -18.47 7.25 -36.51
CA LEU A 14 -18.66 8.67 -36.24
C LEU A 14 -18.87 9.47 -37.53
N LYS A 15 -18.11 9.16 -38.59
CA LYS A 15 -18.24 9.79 -39.90
C LYS A 15 -19.61 9.50 -40.55
N ARG A 16 -20.12 8.27 -40.44
CA ARG A 16 -21.45 7.89 -40.95
C ARG A 16 -22.59 8.65 -40.31
N TYR A 17 -22.48 9.01 -39.04
CA TYR A 17 -23.45 9.87 -38.38
C TYR A 17 -23.51 11.28 -38.99
N MET A 18 -22.36 11.83 -39.39
CA MET A 18 -22.29 13.10 -40.11
C MET A 18 -22.81 12.98 -41.55
N GLU A 19 -22.53 11.88 -42.25
CA GLU A 19 -23.00 11.64 -43.63
C GLU A 19 -24.49 11.21 -43.70
N SER A 20 -25.13 10.97 -42.55
CA SER A 20 -26.52 10.52 -42.48
C SER A 20 -27.48 11.58 -43.02
N PRO A 21 -28.53 11.20 -43.77
CA PRO A 21 -29.59 12.13 -44.18
C PRO A 21 -30.33 12.80 -42.99
N LYS A 22 -30.20 12.24 -41.78
CA LYS A 22 -30.78 12.77 -40.53
C LYS A 22 -29.76 13.53 -39.69
N ALA A 23 -28.55 13.77 -40.21
CA ALA A 23 -27.51 14.50 -39.50
C ALA A 23 -27.99 15.92 -39.16
N THR A 24 -27.55 16.38 -38.00
CA THR A 24 -27.75 17.75 -37.53
C THR A 24 -26.41 18.46 -37.49
N GLU A 25 -26.41 19.79 -37.36
CA GLU A 25 -25.19 20.59 -37.18
C GLU A 25 -24.30 20.04 -36.05
N ARG A 26 -24.89 19.48 -34.98
CA ARG A 26 -24.15 18.89 -33.88
C ARG A 26 -23.30 17.67 -34.30
N HIS A 27 -23.75 16.88 -35.26
CA HIS A 27 -22.97 15.76 -35.79
C HIS A 27 -21.78 16.23 -36.62
N GLU A 28 -21.97 17.28 -37.42
CA GLU A 28 -20.88 17.92 -38.18
C GLU A 28 -19.83 18.52 -37.22
N ILE A 29 -20.27 19.17 -36.15
CA ILE A 29 -19.39 19.73 -35.11
C ILE A 29 -18.55 18.62 -34.46
N LEU A 30 -19.14 17.48 -34.05
CA LEU A 30 -18.37 16.37 -33.45
C LEU A 30 -17.30 15.83 -34.40
N TRP A 31 -17.67 15.59 -35.66
CA TRP A 31 -16.74 15.06 -36.65
C TRP A 31 -15.59 16.04 -36.92
N ASN A 32 -15.89 17.32 -37.09
CA ASN A 32 -14.87 18.34 -37.36
C ASN A 32 -13.95 18.56 -36.16
N ALA A 33 -14.50 18.59 -34.94
CA ALA A 33 -13.73 18.68 -33.71
C ALA A 33 -12.79 17.49 -33.55
N TRP A 34 -13.30 16.26 -33.74
CA TRP A 34 -12.47 15.05 -33.72
C TRP A 34 -11.33 15.12 -34.72
N LYS A 35 -11.62 15.44 -35.99
CA LYS A 35 -10.60 15.50 -37.05
C LYS A 35 -9.49 16.51 -36.77
N GLN A 36 -9.83 17.67 -36.20
CA GLN A 36 -8.86 18.67 -35.79
C GLN A 36 -8.03 18.17 -34.60
N ASN A 37 -8.70 17.69 -33.55
CA ASN A 37 -8.06 17.24 -32.32
C ASN A 37 -7.14 16.04 -32.58
N LYS A 38 -7.57 15.05 -33.36
CA LYS A 38 -6.76 13.88 -33.76
C LYS A 38 -5.42 14.32 -34.35
N ARG A 39 -5.42 15.23 -35.33
CA ARG A 39 -4.19 15.73 -35.98
C ARG A 39 -3.25 16.40 -35.00
N TRP A 40 -3.79 17.18 -34.07
CA TRP A 40 -3.01 17.89 -33.08
C TRP A 40 -2.45 16.94 -32.00
N LEU A 41 -3.28 16.01 -31.50
CA LEU A 41 -2.87 14.97 -30.54
C LEU A 41 -1.77 14.08 -31.12
N MET A 42 -1.85 13.69 -32.40
CA MET A 42 -0.80 12.95 -33.09
C MET A 42 0.54 13.68 -33.04
N GLN A 43 0.56 14.98 -33.31
CA GLN A 43 1.80 15.79 -33.26
C GLN A 43 2.37 15.87 -31.84
N LEU A 44 1.52 15.96 -30.82
CA LEU A 44 1.96 15.98 -29.43
C LEU A 44 2.56 14.64 -29.00
N LEU A 45 1.92 13.53 -29.39
CA LEU A 45 2.37 12.17 -29.05
C LEU A 45 3.75 11.85 -29.64
N GLU A 46 4.20 12.52 -30.71
CA GLU A 46 5.60 12.40 -31.18
C GLU A 46 6.62 12.80 -30.10
N GLY A 47 6.26 13.75 -29.22
CA GLY A 47 7.10 14.23 -28.11
C GLY A 47 7.37 13.19 -27.01
N THR A 48 6.58 12.11 -26.94
CA THR A 48 6.79 11.03 -25.97
C THR A 48 8.11 10.28 -26.19
N ARG A 49 8.60 10.23 -27.44
CA ARG A 49 9.83 9.51 -27.82
C ARG A 49 11.08 10.12 -27.18
N GLU A 50 11.11 11.44 -27.02
CA GLU A 50 12.22 12.14 -26.36
C GLU A 50 12.18 11.97 -24.84
N ALA A 51 10.97 11.90 -24.28
CA ALA A 51 10.76 11.78 -22.83
C ALA A 51 11.19 10.42 -22.26
N ALA A 52 11.05 9.34 -23.04
CA ALA A 52 11.26 7.96 -22.57
C ALA A 52 11.96 7.06 -23.61
N PRO A 53 13.21 7.37 -24.03
CA PRO A 53 13.88 6.68 -25.15
C PRO A 53 14.20 5.19 -24.91
N ALA A 54 14.17 4.75 -23.65
CA ALA A 54 14.45 3.36 -23.26
C ALA A 54 13.19 2.47 -23.10
N PHE A 55 12.01 3.02 -23.36
CA PHE A 55 10.72 2.34 -23.18
C PHE A 55 10.04 2.01 -24.53
N SER A 56 8.94 1.24 -24.47
CA SER A 56 8.06 0.97 -25.63
C SER A 56 7.57 2.26 -26.28
N ARG A 57 7.19 2.20 -27.57
CA ARG A 57 6.57 3.36 -28.22
C ARG A 57 5.25 3.70 -27.50
N HIS A 58 5.08 4.98 -27.22
CA HIS A 58 3.85 5.62 -26.72
C HIS A 58 3.42 6.74 -27.70
N ASP A 59 3.74 6.54 -28.99
CA ASP A 59 3.45 7.47 -30.07
C ASP A 59 2.13 7.09 -30.78
N GLU A 60 1.83 7.74 -31.91
CA GLU A 60 0.61 7.46 -32.68
C GLU A 60 0.41 5.96 -32.99
N THR A 61 1.50 5.22 -33.24
CA THR A 61 1.38 3.80 -33.58
C THR A 61 0.79 2.98 -32.44
N HIS A 62 1.14 3.31 -31.19
CA HIS A 62 0.57 2.67 -30.00
C HIS A 62 -0.92 2.97 -29.86
N VAL A 63 -1.30 4.24 -29.93
CA VAL A 63 -2.71 4.67 -29.82
C VAL A 63 -3.58 4.04 -30.90
N GLN A 64 -3.07 3.90 -32.12
CA GLN A 64 -3.76 3.20 -33.20
C GLN A 64 -3.92 1.70 -32.93
N SER A 65 -2.89 1.02 -32.41
CA SER A 65 -2.99 -0.39 -32.00
C SER A 65 -4.03 -0.60 -30.90
N VAL A 66 -4.06 0.27 -29.89
CA VAL A 66 -5.07 0.24 -28.80
C VAL A 66 -6.48 0.40 -29.38
N LEU A 67 -6.69 1.39 -30.25
CA LEU A 67 -7.98 1.59 -30.90
C LEU A 67 -8.39 0.37 -31.75
N HIS A 68 -7.43 -0.20 -32.50
CA HIS A 68 -7.67 -1.39 -33.30
C HIS A 68 -8.07 -2.60 -32.45
N ASN A 69 -7.41 -2.81 -31.31
CA ASN A 69 -7.77 -3.88 -30.37
C ASN A 69 -9.19 -3.71 -29.84
N ILE A 70 -9.59 -2.47 -29.50
CA ILE A 70 -10.97 -2.15 -29.10
C ILE A 70 -11.95 -2.50 -30.23
N GLU A 71 -11.63 -2.13 -31.47
CA GLU A 71 -12.46 -2.43 -32.63
C GLU A 71 -12.61 -3.95 -32.87
N LEU A 72 -11.56 -4.74 -32.64
CA LEU A 72 -11.62 -6.21 -32.71
C LEU A 72 -12.48 -6.83 -31.60
N ILE A 73 -12.44 -6.27 -30.38
CA ILE A 73 -13.29 -6.69 -29.25
C ILE A 73 -14.77 -6.40 -29.53
N LEU A 74 -15.06 -5.24 -30.12
CA LEU A 74 -16.44 -4.87 -30.43
C LEU A 74 -16.94 -5.65 -31.65
N GLY A 75 -16.14 -5.72 -32.70
CA GLY A 75 -16.58 -6.22 -34.00
C GLY A 75 -17.62 -5.30 -34.66
N GLU A 76 -17.91 -5.56 -35.93
CA GLU A 76 -18.65 -4.63 -36.78
C GLU A 76 -20.07 -4.32 -36.27
N GLU A 77 -20.81 -5.34 -35.80
CA GLU A 77 -22.18 -5.18 -35.33
C GLU A 77 -22.28 -4.33 -34.06
N ARG A 78 -21.33 -4.48 -33.12
CA ARG A 78 -21.32 -3.69 -31.90
C ARG A 78 -20.84 -2.26 -32.16
N ILE A 79 -19.90 -2.07 -33.10
CA ILE A 79 -19.46 -0.74 -33.52
C ILE A 79 -20.64 0.05 -34.12
N LYS A 80 -21.46 -0.58 -34.96
CA LYS A 80 -22.69 0.04 -35.51
C LYS A 80 -23.70 0.47 -34.43
N ALA A 81 -23.69 -0.19 -33.28
CA ALA A 81 -24.57 0.12 -32.16
C ALA A 81 -24.08 1.30 -31.30
N LEU A 82 -22.84 1.77 -31.49
CA LEU A 82 -22.33 2.93 -30.78
C LEU A 82 -23.03 4.21 -31.22
N SER A 83 -23.36 5.06 -30.25
CA SER A 83 -23.88 6.41 -30.48
C SER A 83 -22.79 7.34 -31.02
N ALA A 84 -23.18 8.53 -31.52
CA ALA A 84 -22.22 9.50 -32.01
C ALA A 84 -21.32 10.02 -30.88
N SER A 85 -21.89 10.23 -29.68
CA SER A 85 -21.14 10.68 -28.51
C SER A 85 -20.25 9.57 -27.94
N ASP A 86 -20.65 8.30 -27.99
CA ASP A 86 -19.78 7.18 -27.59
C ASP A 86 -18.55 7.05 -28.50
N CYS A 87 -18.75 7.15 -29.83
CA CYS A 87 -17.63 7.13 -30.76
C CYS A 87 -16.66 8.27 -30.47
N PHE A 88 -17.18 9.50 -30.27
CA PHE A 88 -16.36 10.66 -29.94
C PHE A 88 -15.59 10.49 -28.62
N LEU A 89 -16.26 9.95 -27.59
CA LEU A 89 -15.70 9.69 -26.27
C LEU A 89 -14.56 8.66 -26.33
N ILE A 90 -14.79 7.50 -26.97
CA ILE A 90 -13.77 6.43 -27.08
C ILE A 90 -12.55 6.95 -27.85
N LEU A 91 -12.77 7.59 -29.00
CA LEU A 91 -11.70 8.11 -29.85
C LEU A 91 -10.81 9.12 -29.11
N HIS A 92 -11.38 10.10 -28.41
CA HIS A 92 -10.58 11.05 -27.65
C HIS A 92 -9.92 10.43 -26.42
N THR A 93 -10.62 9.53 -25.71
CA THR A 93 -10.09 8.85 -24.52
C THR A 93 -8.83 8.06 -24.88
N VAL A 94 -8.87 7.31 -25.99
CA VAL A 94 -7.71 6.57 -26.51
C VAL A 94 -6.59 7.49 -26.95
N TYR A 95 -6.84 8.62 -27.61
CA TYR A 95 -5.75 9.52 -28.02
C TYR A 95 -5.15 10.37 -26.89
N ILE A 96 -5.81 10.44 -25.73
CA ILE A 96 -5.38 11.28 -24.61
C ILE A 96 -4.72 10.47 -23.49
N HIS A 97 -5.01 9.17 -23.35
CA HIS A 97 -4.59 8.38 -22.19
C HIS A 97 -3.08 8.51 -21.85
N ASP A 98 -2.23 8.54 -22.88
CA ASP A 98 -0.77 8.59 -22.74
C ASP A 98 -0.15 9.99 -22.88
N ILE A 99 -0.94 11.04 -23.07
CA ILE A 99 -0.40 12.39 -23.34
C ILE A 99 0.43 12.94 -22.17
N GLY A 100 0.14 12.51 -20.95
CA GLY A 100 0.89 12.83 -19.74
C GLY A 100 2.31 12.27 -19.71
N MET A 101 2.68 11.38 -20.65
CA MET A 101 4.07 10.94 -20.83
C MET A 101 4.97 12.05 -21.41
N ILE A 102 4.39 13.09 -22.00
CA ILE A 102 5.15 14.24 -22.49
C ILE A 102 5.75 14.99 -21.29
N MET A 103 7.05 15.27 -21.36
CA MET A 103 7.80 16.01 -20.35
C MET A 103 8.52 17.20 -20.98
N ILE A 104 8.02 18.40 -20.73
CA ILE A 104 8.72 19.62 -21.12
C ILE A 104 9.86 19.93 -20.13
N SER A 105 10.74 20.85 -20.51
CA SER A 105 11.91 21.20 -19.67
C SER A 105 11.55 21.76 -18.29
N GLU A 106 10.38 22.39 -18.15
CA GLU A 106 9.91 22.87 -16.83
C GLU A 106 9.50 21.70 -15.94
N ASP A 107 8.72 20.75 -16.46
CA ASP A 107 8.33 19.53 -15.74
C ASP A 107 9.55 18.81 -15.15
N LYS A 108 10.61 18.64 -15.95
CA LYS A 108 11.85 18.00 -15.50
C LYS A 108 12.48 18.74 -14.32
N ARG A 109 12.42 20.08 -14.30
CA ARG A 109 12.93 20.92 -13.19
C ARG A 109 12.07 20.83 -11.94
N GLU A 110 10.76 20.69 -12.10
CA GLU A 110 9.83 20.54 -10.98
C GLU A 110 9.91 19.15 -10.36
N ILE A 111 9.94 18.09 -11.19
CA ILE A 111 10.03 16.70 -10.73
C ILE A 111 11.25 16.48 -9.84
N VAL A 112 12.44 16.94 -10.24
CA VAL A 112 13.66 16.72 -9.45
C VAL A 112 13.66 17.44 -8.08
N LYS A 113 12.84 18.47 -7.93
CA LYS A 113 12.64 19.20 -6.66
C LYS A 113 11.53 18.60 -5.81
N ASN A 114 10.71 17.72 -6.37
CA ASN A 114 9.56 17.14 -5.71
C ASN A 114 9.98 16.09 -4.67
N GLU A 115 9.41 16.17 -3.47
CA GLU A 115 9.60 15.18 -2.39
C GLU A 115 9.26 13.76 -2.87
N LYS A 116 8.18 13.60 -3.64
CA LYS A 116 7.76 12.29 -4.18
C LYS A 116 8.79 11.66 -5.10
N PHE A 117 9.58 12.49 -5.80
CA PHE A 117 10.67 11.97 -6.62
C PHE A 117 11.78 11.40 -5.72
N GLN A 118 12.10 12.06 -4.60
CA GLN A 118 13.08 11.55 -3.64
C GLN A 118 12.59 10.26 -2.96
N GLU A 119 11.33 10.21 -2.55
CA GLU A 119 10.68 9.00 -2.00
C GLU A 119 10.81 7.82 -2.98
N MET A 120 10.56 8.05 -4.28
CA MET A 120 10.75 7.03 -5.31
C MET A 120 12.20 6.52 -5.38
N LEU A 121 13.21 7.39 -5.25
CA LEU A 121 14.61 6.96 -5.27
C LEU A 121 14.95 6.06 -4.07
N GLU A 122 14.39 6.35 -2.90
CA GLU A 122 14.55 5.55 -1.69
C GLU A 122 13.84 4.20 -1.79
N GLU A 123 12.61 4.17 -2.30
CA GLU A 123 11.89 2.93 -2.61
C GLU A 123 12.68 2.02 -3.56
N ILE A 124 13.28 2.61 -4.60
CA ILE A 124 14.12 1.88 -5.56
C ILE A 124 15.31 1.21 -4.86
N GLN A 125 15.93 1.87 -3.88
CA GLN A 125 17.05 1.30 -3.11
C GLN A 125 16.65 0.07 -2.29
N LEU A 126 15.40 0.04 -1.80
CA LEU A 126 14.83 -1.09 -1.06
C LEU A 126 14.27 -2.19 -1.97
N SER A 127 14.00 -1.87 -3.24
CA SER A 127 13.40 -2.80 -4.20
C SER A 127 14.36 -3.93 -4.61
N GLY A 128 13.86 -4.98 -5.27
CA GLY A 128 14.69 -6.02 -5.89
C GLY A 128 15.31 -5.60 -7.24
N ASN A 129 15.07 -4.38 -7.72
CA ASN A 129 15.47 -3.95 -9.07
C ASN A 129 16.90 -3.37 -9.08
N GLU A 130 17.90 -4.22 -9.27
CA GLU A 130 19.33 -3.83 -9.25
C GLU A 130 19.71 -2.77 -10.30
N GLU A 131 18.94 -2.68 -11.37
CA GLU A 131 19.18 -1.75 -12.47
C GLU A 131 18.76 -0.32 -12.12
N LEU A 132 17.55 -0.15 -11.60
CA LEU A 132 17.13 1.15 -11.10
C LEU A 132 18.02 1.57 -9.92
N LYS A 133 18.44 0.63 -9.05
CA LYS A 133 19.46 0.92 -8.01
C LYS A 133 20.76 1.43 -8.59
N LYS A 134 21.24 0.85 -9.69
CA LYS A 134 22.44 1.33 -10.39
C LYS A 134 22.24 2.78 -10.85
N CYS A 135 21.09 3.11 -11.43
CA CYS A 135 20.78 4.49 -11.82
C CYS A 135 20.80 5.44 -10.62
N VAL A 136 20.19 5.05 -9.50
CA VAL A 136 20.20 5.85 -8.26
C VAL A 136 21.64 6.04 -7.74
N ARG A 137 22.45 4.98 -7.70
CA ARG A 137 23.87 5.07 -7.30
C ARG A 137 24.66 6.06 -8.16
N ILE A 138 24.45 6.04 -9.48
CA ILE A 138 25.12 6.95 -10.42
C ILE A 138 24.76 8.40 -10.13
N ILE A 139 23.46 8.73 -9.97
CA ILE A 139 23.06 10.12 -9.73
C ILE A 139 23.42 10.63 -8.32
N GLN A 140 23.59 9.73 -7.35
CA GLN A 140 23.99 10.07 -5.98
C GLN A 140 25.51 10.21 -5.82
N GLN A 141 26.31 9.82 -6.82
CA GLN A 141 27.75 9.95 -6.78
C GLN A 141 28.17 11.43 -6.83
N LYS A 142 28.71 11.94 -5.71
CA LYS A 142 29.14 13.35 -5.57
C LYS A 142 30.60 13.60 -5.96
N ALA A 143 31.45 12.57 -5.86
CA ALA A 143 32.89 12.68 -6.12
C ALA A 143 33.34 11.62 -7.12
N TYR A 144 34.27 12.01 -7.99
CA TYR A 144 34.90 11.15 -8.99
C TYR A 144 36.41 11.15 -8.75
N ASN A 145 37.03 9.97 -8.64
CA ASN A 145 38.48 9.83 -8.46
C ASN A 145 39.10 9.24 -9.73
N TYR A 146 40.14 9.90 -10.25
CA TYR A 146 40.90 9.49 -11.44
C TYR A 146 42.43 9.59 -11.21
N GLU A 147 42.89 9.50 -9.96
CA GLU A 147 44.30 9.72 -9.57
C GLU A 147 45.30 8.84 -10.34
N ASP A 148 44.89 7.65 -10.78
CA ASP A 148 45.74 6.70 -11.51
C ASP A 148 45.77 6.92 -13.05
N MET A 149 45.13 7.96 -13.57
CA MET A 149 44.94 8.17 -15.01
C MET A 149 45.70 9.40 -15.52
N SER A 150 46.14 9.38 -16.79
CA SER A 150 46.68 10.60 -17.40
C SER A 150 45.58 11.69 -17.52
N PRO A 151 45.92 12.99 -17.58
CA PRO A 151 44.92 14.06 -17.64
C PRO A 151 43.91 13.90 -18.80
N LYS A 152 44.35 13.39 -19.95
CA LYS A 152 43.47 13.14 -21.10
C LYS A 152 42.54 11.95 -20.89
N GLU A 153 43.02 10.90 -20.22
CA GLU A 153 42.21 9.72 -19.90
C GLU A 153 41.19 10.03 -18.81
N ALA A 154 41.60 10.75 -17.76
CA ALA A 154 40.72 11.24 -16.71
C ALA A 154 39.58 12.11 -17.30
N GLN A 155 39.92 13.02 -18.23
CA GLN A 155 38.92 13.87 -18.89
C GLN A 155 37.94 13.07 -19.76
N ARG A 156 38.43 12.07 -20.52
CA ARG A 156 37.57 11.17 -21.29
C ARG A 156 36.63 10.36 -20.39
N LYS A 157 37.16 9.86 -19.27
CA LYS A 157 36.38 9.10 -18.29
C LYS A 157 35.29 9.95 -17.64
N LEU A 158 35.63 11.18 -17.23
CA LEU A 158 34.66 12.14 -16.71
C LEU A 158 33.51 12.42 -17.69
N TYR A 159 33.78 12.50 -18.99
CA TYR A 159 32.73 12.71 -19.99
C TYR A 159 31.83 11.48 -20.17
N GLN A 160 32.38 10.27 -20.05
CA GLN A 160 31.60 9.04 -20.00
C GLN A 160 30.70 9.01 -18.77
N ASP A 161 31.25 9.32 -17.59
CA ASP A 161 30.49 9.29 -16.34
C ASP A 161 29.37 10.36 -16.35
N LYS A 162 29.60 11.54 -16.94
CA LYS A 162 28.55 12.56 -17.13
C LYS A 162 27.44 12.09 -18.09
N LEU A 163 27.78 11.33 -19.13
CA LEU A 163 26.79 10.73 -20.01
C LEU A 163 25.97 9.66 -19.27
N ASP A 164 26.61 8.86 -18.42
CA ASP A 164 25.93 7.88 -17.57
C ASP A 164 24.96 8.55 -16.59
N VAL A 165 25.35 9.68 -15.98
CA VAL A 165 24.47 10.49 -15.14
C VAL A 165 23.26 11.00 -15.93
N HIS A 166 23.48 11.52 -17.15
CA HIS A 166 22.38 11.98 -18.00
C HIS A 166 21.40 10.84 -18.29
N ASN A 167 21.91 9.68 -18.71
CA ASN A 167 21.09 8.51 -19.03
C ASN A 167 20.32 7.98 -17.81
N ALA A 168 20.97 7.90 -16.64
CA ALA A 168 20.33 7.50 -15.39
C ALA A 168 19.22 8.47 -14.99
N MET A 169 19.44 9.78 -15.14
CA MET A 169 18.43 10.80 -14.86
C MET A 169 17.22 10.66 -15.79
N VAL A 170 17.45 10.45 -17.10
CA VAL A 170 16.37 10.25 -18.07
C VAL A 170 15.52 9.02 -17.70
N GLN A 171 16.14 7.91 -17.31
CA GLN A 171 15.41 6.71 -16.90
C GLN A 171 14.60 6.91 -15.63
N LEU A 172 15.17 7.59 -14.62
CA LEU A 172 14.48 7.84 -13.36
C LEU A 172 13.31 8.81 -13.56
N LEU A 173 13.49 9.87 -14.35
CA LEU A 173 12.41 10.80 -14.69
C LEU A 173 11.29 10.10 -15.47
N ALA A 174 11.63 9.25 -16.43
CA ALA A 174 10.64 8.47 -17.17
C ALA A 174 9.90 7.46 -16.27
N ASN A 175 10.59 6.79 -15.35
CA ASN A 175 9.96 5.90 -14.37
C ASN A 175 8.98 6.67 -13.47
N TYR A 176 9.41 7.83 -12.97
CA TYR A 176 8.56 8.71 -12.17
C TYR A 176 7.32 9.15 -12.94
N ARG A 177 7.51 9.69 -14.16
CA ARG A 177 6.42 10.17 -14.99
C ARG A 177 5.42 9.06 -15.34
N ARG A 178 5.91 7.85 -15.63
CA ARG A 178 5.05 6.69 -15.89
C ARG A 178 4.14 6.34 -14.70
N ARG A 179 4.53 6.61 -13.45
CA ARG A 179 3.64 6.38 -12.29
C ARG A 179 2.46 7.36 -12.23
N GLU A 180 2.63 8.57 -12.78
CA GLU A 180 1.66 9.65 -12.71
C GLU A 180 1.01 10.00 -14.05
N HIS A 181 1.44 9.41 -15.18
CA HIS A 181 1.09 9.89 -16.51
C HIS A 181 -0.42 9.93 -16.75
N ALA A 182 -1.20 8.95 -16.31
CA ALA A 182 -2.65 8.98 -16.47
C ALA A 182 -3.29 10.17 -15.71
N LYS A 183 -2.77 10.48 -14.52
CA LYS A 183 -3.18 11.67 -13.74
C LYS A 183 -2.76 12.95 -14.45
N VAL A 184 -1.56 12.99 -15.01
CA VAL A 184 -1.06 14.15 -15.76
C VAL A 184 -1.86 14.34 -17.06
N SER A 185 -2.24 13.27 -17.77
CA SER A 185 -3.12 13.32 -18.95
C SER A 185 -4.46 13.97 -18.62
N ASN A 186 -5.03 13.63 -17.47
CA ASN A 186 -6.25 14.25 -16.95
C ASN A 186 -6.06 15.74 -16.63
N GLU A 187 -4.96 16.10 -15.97
CA GLU A 187 -4.65 17.48 -15.61
C GLU A 187 -4.44 18.36 -16.85
N ILE A 188 -3.69 17.87 -17.84
CA ILE A 188 -3.44 18.52 -19.13
C ILE A 188 -4.78 18.80 -19.84
N LEU A 189 -5.63 17.79 -20.03
CA LEU A 189 -6.91 17.99 -20.71
C LEU A 189 -7.86 18.91 -19.91
N THR A 190 -7.86 18.80 -18.58
CA THR A 190 -8.65 19.67 -17.71
C THR A 190 -8.21 21.13 -17.82
N GLU A 191 -6.90 21.38 -17.87
CA GLU A 191 -6.36 22.72 -18.09
C GLU A 191 -6.75 23.24 -19.47
N TRP A 192 -6.57 22.44 -20.52
CA TRP A 192 -6.96 22.80 -21.88
C TRP A 192 -8.44 23.15 -22.01
N THR A 193 -9.29 22.42 -21.29
CA THR A 193 -10.73 22.64 -21.27
C THR A 193 -11.07 23.97 -20.56
N LYS A 194 -10.42 24.27 -19.44
CA LYS A 194 -10.73 25.46 -18.61
C LYS A 194 -10.04 26.74 -19.05
N ARG A 195 -8.94 26.65 -19.80
CA ARG A 195 -8.08 27.78 -20.25
C ARG A 195 -7.93 27.77 -21.77
N SER A 196 -9.06 27.74 -22.48
CA SER A 196 -9.11 27.66 -23.94
C SER A 196 -8.45 28.86 -24.65
N ASP A 197 -8.31 29.99 -23.96
CA ASP A 197 -7.69 31.24 -24.43
C ASP A 197 -6.17 31.14 -24.62
N ARG A 198 -5.50 30.22 -23.91
CA ARG A 198 -4.03 30.06 -23.94
C ARG A 198 -3.52 29.09 -25.01
N LEU A 199 -4.42 28.35 -25.66
CA LEU A 199 -4.10 27.18 -26.50
C LEU A 199 -3.68 27.48 -27.94
N GLY A 200 -3.62 28.75 -28.35
CA GLY A 200 -3.12 29.14 -29.67
C GLY A 200 -3.81 28.43 -30.85
N GLY A 201 -5.07 28.01 -30.70
CA GLY A 201 -5.87 27.36 -31.74
C GLY A 201 -5.58 25.86 -31.99
N GLY A 202 -4.78 25.20 -31.16
CA GLY A 202 -4.42 23.78 -31.35
C GLY A 202 -5.56 22.79 -31.05
N PHE A 203 -6.01 22.74 -29.79
CA PHE A 203 -7.13 21.92 -29.35
C PHE A 203 -8.47 22.65 -29.56
N SER A 204 -9.45 21.96 -30.14
CA SER A 204 -10.76 22.54 -30.46
C SER A 204 -11.87 21.96 -29.60
N LEU A 205 -12.50 22.83 -28.81
CA LEU A 205 -13.75 22.52 -28.11
C LEU A 205 -14.96 22.62 -29.04
N ALA A 206 -14.87 23.37 -30.14
CA ALA A 206 -15.91 23.54 -31.16
C ALA A 206 -17.34 23.83 -30.64
N GLY A 207 -17.47 24.48 -29.47
CA GLY A 207 -18.77 24.72 -28.82
C GLY A 207 -19.41 23.48 -28.19
N ILE A 208 -18.70 22.35 -28.15
CA ILE A 208 -19.05 21.16 -27.38
C ILE A 208 -18.86 21.49 -25.89
N PRO A 209 -19.82 21.13 -25.02
CA PRO A 209 -19.75 21.45 -23.60
C PRO A 209 -18.51 20.90 -22.90
N GLU A 210 -17.89 21.72 -22.05
CA GLU A 210 -16.68 21.38 -21.28
C GLU A 210 -16.79 20.07 -20.51
N ARG A 211 -17.98 19.76 -19.96
CA ARG A 211 -18.22 18.52 -19.20
C ARG A 211 -17.85 17.24 -19.97
N ILE A 212 -17.96 17.25 -21.30
CA ILE A 212 -17.64 16.07 -22.13
C ILE A 212 -16.13 15.86 -22.17
N PHE A 213 -15.34 16.93 -22.30
CA PHE A 213 -13.88 16.86 -22.25
C PHE A 213 -13.36 16.54 -20.85
N LEU A 214 -14.01 17.06 -19.80
CA LEU A 214 -13.69 16.65 -18.42
C LEU A 214 -14.01 15.17 -18.17
N THR A 215 -15.05 14.63 -18.81
CA THR A 215 -15.40 13.21 -18.76
C THR A 215 -14.35 12.37 -19.50
N ILE A 216 -13.93 12.78 -20.70
CA ILE A 216 -12.81 12.16 -21.42
C ILE A 216 -11.54 12.14 -20.55
N ALA A 217 -11.24 13.25 -19.88
CA ALA A 217 -10.09 13.35 -18.98
C ALA A 217 -10.18 12.33 -17.85
N ALA A 218 -11.37 12.20 -17.24
CA ALA A 218 -11.62 11.26 -16.16
C ALA A 218 -11.48 9.81 -16.66
N CYS A 219 -12.03 9.48 -17.83
CA CYS A 219 -11.89 8.14 -18.41
C CYS A 219 -10.43 7.78 -18.68
N ALA A 220 -9.66 8.71 -19.26
CA ALA A 220 -8.24 8.55 -19.54
C ALA A 220 -7.39 8.34 -18.27
N LYS A 221 -7.75 8.98 -17.15
CA LYS A 221 -7.04 8.82 -15.87
C LYS A 221 -7.04 7.39 -15.33
N LEU A 222 -8.14 6.68 -15.52
CA LEU A 222 -8.40 5.40 -14.84
C LEU A 222 -7.71 4.21 -15.51
N HIS A 223 -7.08 4.39 -16.67
CA HIS A 223 -6.51 3.27 -17.43
C HIS A 223 -5.32 2.59 -16.73
N THR A 224 -4.64 3.29 -15.83
CA THR A 224 -3.53 2.74 -15.02
C THR A 224 -3.96 2.19 -13.66
N GLU A 225 -5.22 2.37 -13.27
CA GLU A 225 -5.71 1.86 -11.99
C GLU A 225 -5.88 0.34 -12.06
N SER A 226 -5.45 -0.35 -11.00
CA SER A 226 -5.66 -1.79 -10.89
C SER A 226 -7.13 -2.07 -10.56
N GLY A 227 -7.82 -2.84 -11.40
CA GLY A 227 -9.23 -3.19 -11.20
C GLY A 227 -10.20 -2.19 -11.83
N ILE A 228 -11.48 -2.28 -11.43
CA ILE A 228 -12.58 -1.49 -12.01
C ILE A 228 -13.23 -0.53 -11.01
N GLU A 229 -12.79 -0.48 -9.76
CA GLU A 229 -13.45 0.27 -8.67
C GLU A 229 -13.59 1.76 -9.01
N GLY A 230 -12.50 2.39 -9.44
CA GLY A 230 -12.51 3.80 -9.86
C GLY A 230 -13.38 4.05 -11.09
N ILE A 231 -13.49 3.06 -12.00
CA ILE A 231 -14.39 3.13 -13.16
C ILE A 231 -15.85 3.12 -12.71
N MET A 232 -16.19 2.34 -11.69
CA MET A 232 -17.56 2.27 -11.18
C MET A 232 -18.03 3.59 -10.54
N GLU A 233 -17.13 4.49 -10.18
CA GLU A 233 -17.47 5.84 -9.71
C GLU A 233 -17.93 6.78 -10.84
N LEU A 234 -17.54 6.51 -12.09
CA LEU A 234 -18.03 7.26 -13.25
C LEU A 234 -19.54 7.02 -13.46
N PRO A 235 -20.28 7.96 -14.08
CA PRO A 235 -21.66 7.68 -14.48
C PRO A 235 -21.69 6.55 -15.53
N GLN A 236 -22.67 5.66 -15.42
CA GLN A 236 -22.91 4.63 -16.44
C GLN A 236 -23.34 5.27 -17.77
N GLU A 237 -24.22 6.25 -17.69
CA GLU A 237 -24.82 6.98 -18.81
C GLU A 237 -24.87 8.47 -18.45
N ASP A 238 -24.58 9.34 -19.41
CA ASP A 238 -24.76 10.79 -19.30
C ASP A 238 -25.21 11.36 -20.66
N ASN A 239 -25.75 12.58 -20.65
CA ASN A 239 -26.08 13.30 -21.87
C ASN A 239 -24.78 13.68 -22.61
N GLY A 240 -24.60 13.08 -23.79
CA GLY A 240 -23.59 13.46 -24.76
C GLY A 240 -23.90 14.78 -25.45
N TYR A 241 -23.25 15.03 -26.59
CA TYR A 241 -23.47 16.27 -27.35
C TYR A 241 -24.69 16.17 -28.26
N VAL A 242 -24.86 15.01 -28.87
CA VAL A 242 -25.97 14.68 -29.78
C VAL A 242 -27.00 13.78 -29.10
N ASP A 243 -26.51 12.77 -28.39
CA ASP A 243 -27.22 11.61 -27.84
C ASP A 243 -26.67 11.29 -26.44
N TYR A 244 -26.55 10.02 -26.05
CA TYR A 244 -26.01 9.59 -24.76
C TYR A 244 -24.55 9.15 -24.89
N MET A 245 -23.78 9.28 -23.82
CA MET A 245 -22.41 8.76 -23.73
C MET A 245 -22.26 7.85 -22.52
N HIS A 246 -21.35 6.87 -22.61
CA HIS A 246 -21.16 5.84 -21.59
C HIS A 246 -19.71 5.80 -21.07
N PRO A 247 -19.36 6.64 -20.06
CA PRO A 247 -18.00 6.76 -19.53
C PRO A 247 -17.39 5.46 -19.00
N ARG A 248 -18.17 4.67 -18.23
CA ARG A 248 -17.72 3.36 -17.74
C ARG A 248 -17.30 2.43 -18.87
N PHE A 249 -18.13 2.36 -19.90
CA PHE A 249 -17.89 1.54 -21.09
C PHE A 249 -16.60 1.95 -21.80
N ALA A 250 -16.41 3.25 -22.05
CA ALA A 250 -15.20 3.76 -22.69
C ALA A 250 -13.92 3.48 -21.89
N SER A 251 -13.97 3.62 -20.56
CA SER A 251 -12.83 3.33 -19.68
C SER A 251 -12.44 1.85 -19.66
N ILE A 252 -13.41 0.93 -19.63
CA ILE A 252 -13.14 -0.52 -19.68
C ILE A 252 -12.56 -0.91 -21.02
N LEU A 253 -13.08 -0.37 -22.12
CA LEU A 253 -12.51 -0.61 -23.45
C LEU A 253 -11.08 -0.10 -23.56
N LEU A 254 -10.77 1.08 -23.02
CA LEU A 254 -9.41 1.61 -22.98
C LEU A 254 -8.47 0.68 -22.20
N GLN A 255 -8.84 0.28 -20.99
CA GLN A 255 -8.01 -0.63 -20.17
C GLN A 255 -7.72 -1.96 -20.89
N ILE A 256 -8.75 -2.59 -21.47
CA ILE A 256 -8.58 -3.86 -22.18
C ILE A 256 -7.76 -3.66 -23.46
N GLY A 257 -8.03 -2.59 -24.21
CA GLY A 257 -7.34 -2.25 -25.46
C GLY A 257 -5.84 -2.02 -25.25
N ASP A 258 -5.47 -1.28 -24.21
CA ASP A 258 -4.08 -1.01 -23.83
C ASP A 258 -3.36 -2.29 -23.35
N LEU A 259 -4.01 -3.10 -22.50
CA LEU A 259 -3.47 -4.39 -22.07
C LEU A 259 -3.27 -5.39 -23.21
N LEU A 260 -4.03 -5.28 -24.30
CA LEU A 260 -3.89 -6.14 -25.48
C LEU A 260 -2.84 -5.63 -26.47
N ASP A 261 -2.23 -4.46 -26.26
CA ASP A 261 -1.09 -3.98 -27.06
C ASP A 261 0.21 -4.74 -26.69
N ILE A 262 0.17 -6.06 -26.82
CA ILE A 262 1.25 -7.01 -26.51
C ILE A 262 2.00 -7.51 -27.74
N ASP A 263 1.63 -7.06 -28.94
CA ASP A 263 2.16 -7.58 -30.20
C ASP A 263 3.64 -7.19 -30.46
N ASN A 264 4.25 -7.87 -31.43
CA ASN A 264 5.69 -7.87 -31.72
C ASN A 264 6.23 -6.52 -32.24
N ASP A 265 5.38 -5.67 -32.82
CA ASP A 265 5.79 -4.49 -33.59
C ASP A 265 5.88 -3.19 -32.74
N ARG A 266 5.76 -3.31 -31.42
CA ARG A 266 5.76 -2.17 -30.47
C ARG A 266 7.09 -1.42 -30.37
N PHE A 267 8.20 -1.93 -30.93
CA PHE A 267 9.53 -1.33 -30.84
C PHE A 267 10.08 -0.85 -32.20
N HIS A 268 10.74 0.31 -32.23
CA HIS A 268 11.45 0.78 -33.43
C HIS A 268 12.88 0.21 -33.45
N PRO A 269 13.44 -0.20 -34.61
CA PRO A 269 14.86 -0.59 -34.73
C PRO A 269 15.84 0.42 -34.12
N LEU A 270 15.54 1.71 -34.21
CA LEU A 270 16.34 2.78 -33.57
C LEU A 270 16.20 2.82 -32.04
N VAL A 271 15.03 2.46 -31.49
CA VAL A 271 14.84 2.30 -30.03
C VAL A 271 15.68 1.10 -29.57
N ILE A 272 15.68 0.01 -30.34
CA ILE A 272 16.52 -1.17 -30.09
C ILE A 272 18.02 -0.82 -30.15
N ALA A 273 18.44 0.02 -31.11
CA ALA A 273 19.83 0.48 -31.22
C ALA A 273 20.24 1.39 -30.04
N ASN A 274 19.34 2.27 -29.57
CA ASN A 274 19.56 3.10 -28.39
C ASN A 274 19.50 2.30 -27.07
N MET A 275 18.77 1.17 -27.04
CA MET A 275 18.77 0.20 -25.93
C MET A 275 20.09 -0.57 -25.82
N VAL A 276 20.95 -0.62 -26.84
CA VAL A 276 22.26 -1.29 -26.73
C VAL A 276 23.12 -0.63 -25.65
N ALA A 277 22.87 0.64 -25.31
CA ALA A 277 23.56 1.37 -24.26
C ALA A 277 22.88 1.33 -22.88
N ASN A 278 21.71 0.67 -22.69
CA ASN A 278 20.91 0.72 -21.45
C ASN A 278 19.85 -0.44 -21.32
N PRO A 279 18.92 -0.48 -20.34
CA PRO A 279 18.53 -1.63 -19.49
C PRO A 279 18.40 -3.10 -19.92
N GLU A 280 18.71 -4.03 -19.00
CA GLU A 280 18.31 -5.46 -19.08
C GLU A 280 16.79 -5.64 -19.01
N SER A 281 16.09 -4.87 -18.19
CA SER A 281 14.62 -4.94 -18.12
C SER A 281 13.96 -4.53 -19.44
N SER A 282 14.44 -3.48 -20.11
CA SER A 282 13.97 -3.09 -21.44
C SER A 282 14.25 -4.17 -22.48
N LYS A 283 15.41 -4.85 -22.41
CA LYS A 283 15.71 -6.00 -23.28
C LYS A 283 14.79 -7.18 -23.00
N LEU A 284 14.46 -7.44 -21.74
CA LEU A 284 13.54 -8.50 -21.35
C LEU A 284 12.11 -8.21 -21.82
N HIS A 285 11.62 -6.98 -21.64
CA HIS A 285 10.35 -6.53 -22.21
C HIS A 285 10.36 -6.66 -23.74
N TYR A 286 11.45 -6.31 -24.40
CA TYR A 286 11.58 -6.50 -25.85
C TYR A 286 11.53 -7.99 -26.26
N GLN A 287 12.28 -8.86 -25.57
CA GLN A 287 12.26 -10.31 -25.80
C GLN A 287 10.88 -10.92 -25.55
N LYS A 288 10.15 -10.41 -24.55
CA LYS A 288 8.76 -10.76 -24.25
C LYS A 288 7.87 -10.49 -25.47
N HIS A 289 7.90 -9.27 -26.02
CA HIS A 289 7.13 -8.95 -27.23
C HIS A 289 7.52 -9.89 -28.35
N LEU A 290 8.79 -9.98 -28.76
CA LEU A 290 9.26 -10.90 -29.81
C LEU A 290 8.87 -12.38 -29.65
N SER A 291 8.49 -12.81 -28.44
CA SER A 291 8.07 -14.18 -28.19
C SER A 291 6.61 -14.46 -28.55
N ILE A 292 5.76 -13.45 -28.78
CA ILE A 292 4.38 -13.68 -29.22
C ILE A 292 4.39 -14.35 -30.61
N ARG A 293 3.67 -15.45 -30.72
CA ARG A 293 3.50 -16.26 -31.95
C ARG A 293 2.09 -16.18 -32.50
N ARG A 294 1.11 -15.90 -31.64
CA ARG A 294 -0.29 -15.76 -32.00
C ARG A 294 -0.99 -14.81 -31.04
N LEU A 295 -1.66 -13.81 -31.60
CA LEU A 295 -2.61 -12.96 -30.92
C LEU A 295 -3.90 -12.97 -31.74
N LEU A 296 -4.96 -13.56 -31.20
CA LEU A 296 -6.29 -13.56 -31.80
C LEU A 296 -7.23 -12.81 -30.88
N ILE A 297 -7.83 -11.73 -31.38
CA ILE A 297 -8.84 -10.94 -30.69
C ILE A 297 -10.13 -11.02 -31.52
N ARG A 298 -11.20 -11.49 -30.90
CA ARG A 298 -12.55 -11.53 -31.47
C ARG A 298 -13.56 -11.10 -30.41
N PRO A 299 -14.79 -10.73 -30.80
CA PRO A 299 -15.84 -10.35 -29.84
C PRO A 299 -16.22 -11.44 -28.82
N ASP A 300 -15.95 -12.70 -29.15
CA ASP A 300 -16.26 -13.87 -28.33
C ASP A 300 -15.04 -14.48 -27.61
N THR A 301 -13.83 -14.33 -28.16
CA THR A 301 -12.64 -14.97 -27.61
C THR A 301 -11.34 -14.20 -27.83
N ILE A 302 -10.45 -14.27 -26.84
CA ILE A 302 -9.05 -13.84 -26.93
C ILE A 302 -8.16 -15.07 -26.80
N GLN A 303 -7.19 -15.26 -27.71
CA GLN A 303 -6.21 -16.34 -27.65
C GLN A 303 -4.79 -15.80 -27.83
N ILE A 304 -3.90 -16.16 -26.92
CA ILE A 304 -2.51 -15.71 -26.90
C ILE A 304 -1.60 -16.94 -26.87
N ALA A 305 -0.64 -16.99 -27.80
CA ALA A 305 0.43 -17.99 -27.80
C ALA A 305 1.79 -17.30 -27.84
N ALA A 306 2.71 -17.75 -27.00
CA ALA A 306 4.07 -17.22 -26.89
C ALA A 306 5.10 -18.34 -26.81
N ASP A 307 6.25 -18.13 -27.46
CA ASP A 307 7.43 -19.01 -27.38
C ASP A 307 8.65 -18.20 -26.95
N CYS A 308 8.94 -18.25 -25.65
CA CYS A 308 9.93 -17.43 -24.98
C CYS A 308 11.32 -18.11 -24.98
N GLU A 309 12.36 -17.29 -24.97
CA GLU A 309 13.75 -17.75 -24.81
C GLU A 309 14.16 -17.89 -23.33
N THR A 310 13.55 -17.10 -22.45
CA THR A 310 13.87 -17.03 -21.02
C THR A 310 12.64 -17.26 -20.16
N GLN A 311 12.85 -17.75 -18.93
CA GLN A 311 11.76 -18.00 -17.98
C GLN A 311 11.16 -16.69 -17.46
N GLU A 312 11.98 -15.65 -17.35
CA GLU A 312 11.58 -14.30 -16.95
C GLU A 312 10.60 -13.69 -17.96
N SER A 313 10.86 -13.81 -19.27
CA SER A 313 9.93 -13.34 -20.31
C SER A 313 8.59 -14.06 -20.22
N LEU A 314 8.64 -15.37 -19.98
CA LEU A 314 7.46 -16.21 -19.85
C LEU A 314 6.60 -15.81 -18.64
N ARG A 315 7.24 -15.48 -17.51
CA ARG A 315 6.56 -14.92 -16.32
C ARG A 315 5.92 -13.56 -16.59
N LEU A 316 6.58 -12.67 -17.34
CA LEU A 316 6.03 -11.35 -17.68
C LEU A 316 4.76 -11.47 -18.54
N ILE A 317 4.77 -12.31 -19.57
CA ILE A 317 3.56 -12.57 -20.40
C ILE A 317 2.44 -13.11 -19.53
N ARG A 318 2.77 -14.04 -18.64
CA ARG A 318 1.77 -14.63 -17.75
C ARG A 318 1.17 -13.59 -16.82
N GLN A 319 1.99 -12.71 -16.24
CA GLN A 319 1.52 -11.61 -15.40
C GLN A 319 0.59 -10.67 -16.16
N GLU A 320 0.90 -10.29 -17.40
CA GLU A 320 0.01 -9.49 -18.25
C GLU A 320 -1.29 -10.21 -18.58
N GLY A 321 -1.21 -11.51 -18.88
CA GLY A 321 -2.38 -12.35 -19.10
C GLY A 321 -3.28 -12.45 -17.86
N ASP A 322 -2.70 -12.52 -16.67
CA ASP A 322 -3.43 -12.54 -15.41
C ASP A 322 -4.12 -11.19 -15.12
N MET A 323 -3.47 -10.06 -15.42
CA MET A 323 -4.09 -8.73 -15.32
C MET A 323 -5.29 -8.60 -16.28
N LEU A 324 -5.14 -9.04 -17.53
CA LEU A 324 -6.23 -9.06 -18.51
C LEU A 324 -7.40 -9.94 -18.04
N LEU A 325 -7.10 -11.14 -17.53
CA LEU A 325 -8.09 -12.06 -16.99
C LEU A 325 -8.87 -11.47 -15.81
N ASP A 326 -8.18 -10.76 -14.92
CA ASP A 326 -8.78 -10.14 -13.74
C ASP A 326 -9.75 -9.02 -14.14
N ILE A 327 -9.33 -8.11 -15.02
CA ILE A 327 -10.19 -7.03 -15.53
C ILE A 327 -11.39 -7.59 -16.27
N LEU A 328 -11.20 -8.57 -17.18
CA LEU A 328 -12.31 -9.17 -17.92
C LEU A 328 -13.31 -9.88 -17.00
N LYS A 329 -12.85 -10.52 -15.92
CA LYS A 329 -13.74 -11.14 -14.92
C LYS A 329 -14.53 -10.07 -14.17
N GLN A 330 -13.87 -9.08 -13.60
CA GLN A 330 -14.52 -8.02 -12.83
C GLN A 330 -15.52 -7.25 -13.69
N ALA A 331 -15.09 -6.81 -14.89
CA ALA A 331 -15.94 -6.11 -15.84
C ALA A 331 -17.07 -7.01 -16.37
N GLY A 332 -16.83 -8.31 -16.54
CA GLY A 332 -17.84 -9.29 -16.92
C GLY A 332 -18.94 -9.43 -15.86
N TYR A 333 -18.59 -9.48 -14.57
CA TYR A 333 -19.56 -9.52 -13.48
C TYR A 333 -20.41 -8.24 -13.39
N ALA A 334 -19.82 -7.08 -13.68
CA ALA A 334 -20.49 -5.78 -13.65
C ALA A 334 -20.99 -5.31 -15.03
N TRP A 335 -21.00 -6.18 -16.06
CA TRP A 335 -21.15 -5.73 -17.44
C TRP A 335 -22.44 -4.94 -17.70
N SER A 336 -23.56 -5.35 -17.09
CA SER A 336 -24.85 -4.67 -17.23
C SER A 336 -24.88 -3.24 -16.67
N SER A 337 -23.97 -2.90 -15.74
CA SER A 337 -23.83 -1.55 -15.18
C SER A 337 -22.68 -0.77 -15.82
N ILE A 338 -22.00 -1.36 -16.82
CA ILE A 338 -20.90 -0.78 -17.58
C ILE A 338 -21.34 -0.44 -19.00
N CYS A 339 -21.97 -1.38 -19.71
CA CYS A 339 -22.31 -1.21 -21.12
C CYS A 339 -23.52 -0.28 -21.34
N PRO A 340 -23.67 0.27 -22.55
CA PRO A 340 -24.89 0.98 -22.95
C PRO A 340 -26.14 0.11 -22.76
N PRO A 341 -27.32 0.70 -22.50
CA PRO A 341 -28.58 -0.03 -22.52
C PRO A 341 -28.79 -0.76 -23.85
N ASP A 342 -29.29 -1.99 -23.79
CA ASP A 342 -29.53 -2.86 -24.96
C ASP A 342 -28.30 -3.15 -25.85
N PHE A 343 -27.08 -2.93 -25.33
CA PHE A 343 -25.85 -3.20 -26.08
C PHE A 343 -25.69 -4.70 -26.38
N PRO A 344 -25.44 -5.11 -27.64
CA PRO A 344 -25.46 -6.51 -28.01
C PRO A 344 -24.22 -7.29 -27.55
N GLY A 345 -24.45 -8.32 -26.73
CA GLY A 345 -23.45 -9.32 -26.33
C GLY A 345 -22.62 -8.95 -25.09
N ALA A 346 -21.60 -9.76 -24.82
CA ALA A 346 -20.72 -9.64 -23.65
C ALA A 346 -19.25 -9.46 -24.04
N LEU A 347 -18.42 -9.15 -23.05
CA LEU A 347 -16.96 -9.16 -23.19
C LEU A 347 -16.44 -10.55 -23.62
N PRO A 348 -15.30 -10.61 -24.32
CA PRO A 348 -14.74 -11.86 -24.82
C PRO A 348 -14.17 -12.72 -23.67
N ASN A 349 -14.21 -14.04 -23.87
CA ASN A 349 -13.55 -14.99 -22.97
C ASN A 349 -12.09 -15.19 -23.38
N VAL A 350 -11.18 -15.20 -22.41
CA VAL A 350 -9.77 -15.54 -22.65
C VAL A 350 -9.62 -17.06 -22.67
N GLY A 351 -9.12 -17.61 -23.77
CA GLY A 351 -8.75 -19.03 -23.87
C GLY A 351 -7.47 -19.36 -23.10
N GLU A 352 -7.06 -20.63 -23.11
CA GLU A 352 -5.76 -21.00 -22.54
C GLU A 352 -4.60 -20.27 -23.26
N PHE A 353 -3.74 -19.62 -22.48
CA PHE A 353 -2.44 -19.15 -22.94
C PHE A 353 -1.55 -20.34 -23.35
N GLU A 354 -1.18 -20.39 -24.63
CA GLU A 354 -0.24 -21.40 -25.12
C GLU A 354 1.20 -20.89 -24.91
N LEU A 355 1.80 -21.28 -23.79
CA LEU A 355 3.16 -20.86 -23.42
C LEU A 355 4.18 -21.96 -23.75
N LYS A 356 5.24 -21.56 -24.47
CA LYS A 356 6.40 -22.39 -24.80
C LYS A 356 7.68 -21.73 -24.31
N LEU A 357 8.64 -22.56 -23.89
CA LEU A 357 10.02 -22.15 -23.63
C LEU A 357 10.91 -22.92 -24.60
N LYS A 358 11.55 -22.20 -25.54
CA LYS A 358 12.40 -22.79 -26.58
C LYS A 358 11.71 -23.94 -27.32
N GLY A 359 10.46 -23.69 -27.74
CA GLY A 359 9.62 -24.63 -28.48
C GLY A 359 8.93 -25.72 -27.65
N LYS A 360 9.22 -25.84 -26.34
CA LYS A 360 8.58 -26.83 -25.46
C LYS A 360 7.43 -26.21 -24.68
N ARG A 361 6.24 -26.80 -24.76
CA ARG A 361 5.04 -26.35 -24.01
C ARG A 361 5.28 -26.47 -22.51
N ILE A 362 4.92 -25.42 -21.77
CA ILE A 362 4.94 -25.40 -20.30
C ILE A 362 3.50 -25.17 -19.79
N PRO A 363 3.01 -25.97 -18.83
CA PRO A 363 1.76 -25.71 -18.13
C PRO A 363 1.76 -24.34 -17.44
N GLN A 364 0.66 -23.60 -17.54
CA GLN A 364 0.58 -22.22 -17.04
C GLN A 364 0.82 -22.13 -15.53
N GLU A 365 0.40 -23.15 -14.78
CA GLU A 365 0.52 -23.22 -13.32
C GLU A 365 1.99 -23.29 -12.87
N LEU A 366 2.85 -23.90 -13.69
CA LEU A 366 4.28 -24.03 -13.38
C LEU A 366 5.06 -22.74 -13.61
N VAL A 367 4.51 -21.82 -14.41
CA VAL A 367 5.13 -20.52 -14.69
C VAL A 367 5.09 -19.62 -13.45
N THR A 368 3.94 -19.61 -12.78
CA THR A 368 3.65 -18.79 -11.59
C THR A 368 3.99 -19.50 -10.29
N ALA A 369 4.48 -20.75 -10.36
CA ALA A 369 4.86 -21.51 -9.19
C ALA A 369 5.91 -20.75 -8.37
N ARG A 370 5.53 -20.43 -7.13
CA ARG A 370 6.35 -19.74 -6.14
C ARG A 370 6.24 -20.46 -4.81
N PHE A 371 7.23 -20.30 -3.94
CA PHE A 371 7.10 -20.76 -2.57
C PHE A 371 6.02 -19.94 -1.86
N GLU A 372 4.99 -20.62 -1.39
CA GLU A 372 3.97 -20.04 -0.53
C GLU A 372 4.12 -20.65 0.86
N ILE A 373 4.25 -19.80 1.86
CA ILE A 373 4.25 -20.23 3.27
C ILE A 373 2.81 -20.06 3.76
N PRO A 374 2.11 -21.16 4.12
CA PRO A 374 0.80 -21.07 4.72
C PRO A 374 0.83 -20.16 5.94
N GLN A 375 -0.18 -19.30 6.09
CA GLN A 375 -0.22 -18.29 7.13
C GLN A 375 -0.09 -18.91 8.55
N ASN A 376 -0.74 -20.05 8.79
CA ASN A 376 -0.61 -20.78 10.05
C ASN A 376 0.83 -21.24 10.33
N LYS A 377 1.55 -21.76 9.32
CA LYS A 377 2.96 -22.12 9.46
C LYS A 377 3.86 -20.91 9.68
N ALA A 378 3.55 -19.78 9.05
CA ALA A 378 4.27 -18.53 9.31
C ALA A 378 4.09 -18.09 10.76
N PHE A 379 2.87 -18.17 11.31
CA PHE A 379 2.61 -17.92 12.72
C PHE A 379 3.29 -18.93 13.64
N GLU A 380 3.26 -20.22 13.34
CA GLU A 380 4.00 -21.24 14.11
C GLU A 380 5.52 -20.96 14.13
N ILE A 381 6.09 -20.45 13.05
CA ILE A 381 7.51 -20.06 13.02
C ILE A 381 7.74 -18.80 13.88
N LEU A 382 6.85 -17.80 13.80
CA LEU A 382 6.95 -16.57 14.60
C LEU A 382 6.72 -16.82 16.12
N GLU A 383 5.82 -17.74 16.46
CA GLU A 383 5.46 -18.12 17.83
C GLU A 383 6.39 -19.20 18.41
N GLY A 384 6.84 -20.15 17.59
CA GLY A 384 7.52 -21.38 18.04
C GLY A 384 9.02 -21.47 17.73
N ALA A 385 9.55 -20.66 16.80
CA ALA A 385 10.99 -20.62 16.56
C ALA A 385 11.68 -19.65 17.53
N ASN A 386 12.94 -19.92 17.87
CA ASN A 386 13.88 -19.14 18.68
C ASN A 386 14.12 -17.66 18.26
N LEU A 387 13.19 -17.00 17.55
CA LEU A 387 13.21 -15.56 17.28
C LEU A 387 13.21 -14.74 18.57
N TYR A 388 12.55 -15.25 19.62
CA TYR A 388 12.47 -14.59 20.91
C TYR A 388 13.18 -15.43 21.98
N SER A 389 14.22 -14.86 22.58
CA SER A 389 15.01 -15.50 23.63
C SER A 389 14.30 -15.58 24.99
N SER A 390 13.18 -14.86 25.16
CA SER A 390 12.40 -14.79 26.40
C SER A 390 10.91 -14.71 26.09
N ARG A 391 10.08 -15.33 26.95
CA ARG A 391 8.62 -15.28 26.86
C ARG A 391 8.05 -13.89 27.19
N TRP A 392 8.83 -13.03 27.84
CA TRP A 392 8.42 -11.68 28.22
C TRP A 392 8.61 -10.64 27.12
N VAL A 393 9.10 -11.04 25.93
CA VAL A 393 9.38 -10.10 24.84
C VAL A 393 8.15 -9.26 24.45
N PHE A 394 6.93 -9.78 24.61
CA PHE A 394 5.73 -9.00 24.34
C PHE A 394 5.65 -7.69 25.14
N LEU A 395 6.15 -7.67 26.39
CA LEU A 395 6.20 -6.44 27.19
C LEU A 395 7.09 -5.39 26.55
N ARG A 396 8.24 -5.81 25.99
CA ARG A 396 9.15 -4.93 25.25
C ARG A 396 8.49 -4.38 24.00
N GLU A 397 7.91 -5.25 23.18
CA GLU A 397 7.29 -4.86 21.91
C GLU A 397 6.08 -3.92 22.13
N PHE A 398 5.25 -4.21 23.14
CA PHE A 398 4.07 -3.40 23.44
C PHE A 398 4.47 -2.05 24.05
N LEU A 399 5.48 -2.03 24.92
CA LEU A 399 6.04 -0.78 25.44
C LEU A 399 6.66 0.06 24.33
N GLN A 400 7.40 -0.56 23.40
CA GLN A 400 7.99 0.13 22.26
C GLN A 400 6.92 0.71 21.33
N ASN A 401 5.84 -0.03 21.05
CA ASN A 401 4.70 0.46 20.29
C ASN A 401 4.02 1.66 20.98
N ALA A 402 3.84 1.59 22.31
CA ALA A 402 3.31 2.69 23.11
C ALA A 402 4.20 3.93 23.04
N ILE A 403 5.52 3.77 23.18
CA ILE A 403 6.51 4.85 23.06
C ILE A 403 6.48 5.46 21.66
N ASP A 404 6.48 4.64 20.62
CA ASP A 404 6.52 5.10 19.23
C ASP A 404 5.23 5.86 18.85
N ALA A 405 4.06 5.38 19.26
CA ALA A 405 2.80 6.10 19.10
C ALA A 405 2.80 7.43 19.85
N THR A 406 3.40 7.46 21.04
CA THR A 406 3.53 8.67 21.87
C THR A 406 4.50 9.68 21.26
N LYS A 407 5.65 9.24 20.72
CA LYS A 407 6.63 10.10 20.03
C LYS A 407 6.00 10.86 18.87
N ILE A 408 5.22 10.15 18.05
CA ILE A 408 4.52 10.76 16.91
C ILE A 408 3.51 11.79 17.41
N GLN A 409 2.74 11.45 18.45
CA GLN A 409 1.75 12.36 19.00
C GLN A 409 2.38 13.62 19.63
N TYR A 410 3.45 13.44 20.39
CA TYR A 410 4.22 14.51 21.01
C TYR A 410 4.78 15.46 19.94
N TRP A 411 5.37 14.92 18.87
CA TRP A 411 5.88 15.71 17.76
C TRP A 411 4.79 16.55 17.08
N MET A 412 3.61 15.96 16.83
CA MET A 412 2.48 16.67 16.25
C MET A 412 2.02 17.84 17.13
N GLU A 413 2.00 17.68 18.46
CA GLU A 413 1.64 18.77 19.37
C GLU A 413 2.70 19.86 19.44
N CYS A 414 3.98 19.50 19.45
CA CYS A 414 5.06 20.48 19.36
C CYS A 414 4.92 21.32 18.09
N ASN A 415 4.74 20.68 16.93
CA ASN A 415 4.52 21.36 15.65
C ASN A 415 3.24 22.22 15.63
N GLY A 416 2.20 21.81 16.35
CA GLY A 416 0.94 22.54 16.45
C GLY A 416 0.99 23.78 17.36
N THR A 417 2.07 23.97 18.12
CA THR A 417 2.19 25.05 19.11
C THR A 417 2.74 26.33 18.46
N SER A 418 2.10 27.47 18.72
CA SER A 418 2.51 28.77 18.12
C SER A 418 3.95 29.18 18.44
N GLY A 419 4.43 28.89 19.65
CA GLY A 419 5.82 29.18 20.06
C GLY A 419 6.85 28.44 19.22
N PHE A 420 6.59 27.17 18.89
CA PHE A 420 7.49 26.36 18.07
C PHE A 420 7.63 26.90 16.64
N TYR A 421 6.53 27.43 16.07
CA TYR A 421 6.54 28.05 14.76
C TYR A 421 7.33 29.36 14.73
N MET A 422 7.21 30.17 15.79
CA MET A 422 7.87 31.49 15.87
C MET A 422 9.39 31.39 16.10
N ASP A 423 9.86 30.37 16.81
CA ASP A 423 11.28 30.17 17.13
C ASP A 423 12.08 29.44 16.03
N GLY A 424 11.51 29.27 14.83
CA GLY A 424 12.21 28.69 13.66
C GLY A 424 12.08 27.17 13.52
N GLY A 425 11.16 26.54 14.26
CA GLY A 425 10.80 25.13 14.14
C GLY A 425 11.95 24.15 14.44
N ILE A 426 12.09 23.10 13.62
CA ILE A 426 13.11 22.03 13.77
C ILE A 426 14.54 22.58 13.93
N LYS A 427 14.86 23.71 13.31
CA LYS A 427 16.23 24.28 13.31
C LYS A 427 16.69 24.74 14.70
N ALA A 428 15.77 24.94 15.65
CA ALA A 428 16.06 25.36 17.01
C ALA A 428 16.11 24.21 18.03
N VAL A 429 15.91 22.95 17.59
CA VAL A 429 15.83 21.77 18.47
C VAL A 429 17.10 20.94 18.35
N GLU A 430 18.03 21.11 19.29
CA GLU A 430 19.24 20.29 19.37
C GLU A 430 19.11 19.16 20.39
N SER A 431 18.26 19.31 21.40
CA SER A 431 18.09 18.35 22.49
C SER A 431 16.62 18.10 22.89
N PRO A 432 16.32 16.98 23.57
CA PRO A 432 14.99 16.72 24.12
C PRO A 432 14.47 17.82 25.07
N TYR A 433 15.37 18.47 25.81
CA TYR A 433 15.04 19.53 26.76
C TYR A 433 14.51 20.81 26.10
N ASP A 434 14.83 21.03 24.82
CA ASP A 434 14.33 22.19 24.09
C ASP A 434 12.86 22.05 23.71
N LEU A 435 12.37 20.81 23.54
CA LEU A 435 10.96 20.55 23.24
C LEU A 435 10.06 20.61 24.48
N GLU A 436 10.60 20.26 25.66
CA GLU A 436 9.89 20.34 26.95
C GLU A 436 9.39 21.77 27.27
N LYS A 437 10.01 22.80 26.65
CA LYS A 437 9.60 24.21 26.76
C LYS A 437 8.23 24.48 26.14
N TYR A 438 7.82 23.69 25.15
CA TYR A 438 6.57 23.89 24.40
C TYR A 438 5.48 22.94 24.88
N VAL A 439 5.81 21.66 24.99
CA VAL A 439 4.89 20.61 25.40
C VAL A 439 5.61 19.75 26.43
N SER A 440 5.02 19.54 27.61
CA SER A 440 5.65 18.70 28.62
C SER A 440 5.49 17.23 28.28
N THR A 441 6.57 16.46 28.37
CA THR A 441 6.55 14.99 28.26
C THR A 441 5.71 14.34 29.35
N CYS A 442 5.47 15.03 30.48
CA CYS A 442 4.58 14.57 31.55
C CYS A 442 3.11 14.47 31.15
N ASN A 443 2.71 15.11 30.04
CA ASN A 443 1.36 15.00 29.50
C ASN A 443 1.09 13.66 28.80
N PHE A 444 2.14 12.88 28.53
CA PHE A 444 2.05 11.60 27.83
C PHE A 444 2.70 10.45 28.62
N PRO A 445 2.20 10.13 29.82
CA PRO A 445 2.72 9.00 30.57
C PRO A 445 2.30 7.68 29.91
N ILE A 446 3.16 6.67 29.94
CA ILE A 446 2.77 5.30 29.61
C ILE A 446 2.34 4.61 30.90
N GLU A 447 1.09 4.17 30.95
CA GLU A 447 0.51 3.53 32.12
C GLU A 447 0.47 2.01 31.94
N ILE A 448 1.15 1.28 32.81
CA ILE A 448 1.15 -0.17 32.87
C ILE A 448 0.41 -0.58 34.13
N GLU A 449 -0.72 -1.28 33.99
CA GLU A 449 -1.46 -1.84 35.11
C GLU A 449 -1.32 -3.37 35.13
N MET A 450 -0.95 -3.94 36.28
CA MET A 450 -0.93 -5.38 36.50
C MET A 450 -1.88 -5.73 37.65
N ALA A 451 -2.75 -6.72 37.43
CA ALA A 451 -3.73 -7.17 38.41
C ALA A 451 -3.88 -8.69 38.39
N ILE A 452 -3.96 -9.30 39.56
CA ILE A 452 -4.34 -10.73 39.68
C ILE A 452 -5.81 -10.84 39.26
N SER A 453 -6.09 -11.75 38.33
CA SER A 453 -7.40 -11.89 37.71
C SER A 453 -7.72 -13.35 37.45
N LYS A 454 -9.02 -13.63 37.28
CA LYS A 454 -9.54 -14.93 36.86
C LYS A 454 -10.21 -14.79 35.49
N LYS A 455 -10.13 -15.85 34.69
CA LYS A 455 -10.71 -15.95 33.35
C LYS A 455 -11.69 -17.12 33.30
N ASP A 456 -12.89 -16.86 32.80
CA ASP A 456 -13.95 -17.87 32.61
C ASP A 456 -13.86 -18.58 31.24
N GLU A 457 -14.70 -19.59 31.02
CA GLU A 457 -14.80 -20.31 29.74
C GLU A 457 -15.21 -19.40 28.56
N ASN A 458 -15.91 -18.29 28.83
CA ASN A 458 -16.30 -17.29 27.84
C ASN A 458 -15.21 -16.22 27.60
N LEU A 459 -14.00 -16.43 28.13
CA LEU A 459 -12.84 -15.53 28.05
C LEU A 459 -13.01 -14.17 28.76
N ASN A 460 -14.01 -14.01 29.62
CA ASN A 460 -14.18 -12.81 30.41
C ASN A 460 -13.15 -12.77 31.54
N ILE A 461 -12.46 -11.63 31.66
CA ILE A 461 -11.44 -11.40 32.68
C ILE A 461 -12.07 -10.57 33.80
N THR A 462 -12.02 -11.10 35.03
CA THR A 462 -12.50 -10.41 36.24
C THR A 462 -11.41 -10.39 37.30
N LEU A 463 -11.42 -9.35 38.13
CA LEU A 463 -10.49 -9.25 39.27
C LEU A 463 -10.86 -10.28 40.33
N VAL A 464 -9.85 -10.81 41.03
CA VAL A 464 -10.06 -11.72 42.16
C VAL A 464 -10.51 -10.92 43.38
N ASP A 465 -11.62 -11.32 43.99
CA ASP A 465 -12.15 -10.73 45.22
C ASP A 465 -11.98 -11.65 46.46
N GLU A 466 -12.44 -11.20 47.62
CA GLU A 466 -12.34 -11.98 48.87
C GLU A 466 -13.12 -13.31 48.81
N LYS A 467 -14.23 -13.36 48.07
CA LYS A 467 -15.05 -14.59 47.95
C LYS A 467 -14.33 -15.65 47.14
N ASP A 468 -13.61 -15.22 46.10
CA ASP A 468 -12.81 -16.12 45.27
C ASP A 468 -11.69 -16.80 46.07
N ILE A 469 -11.11 -16.06 47.03
CA ILE A 469 -10.09 -16.59 47.94
C ILE A 469 -10.71 -17.62 48.89
N GLU A 470 -11.89 -17.32 49.45
CA GLU A 470 -12.62 -18.26 50.31
C GLU A 470 -13.03 -19.55 49.55
N GLU A 471 -13.43 -19.45 48.29
CA GLU A 471 -13.79 -20.60 47.45
C GLU A 471 -12.58 -21.47 47.09
N LEU A 472 -11.41 -20.85 46.86
CA LEU A 472 -10.14 -21.54 46.67
C LEU A 472 -9.69 -22.26 47.95
N ASP A 473 -9.72 -21.58 49.09
CA ASP A 473 -9.42 -22.15 50.42
C ASP A 473 -10.39 -23.32 50.75
N ALA A 474 -11.62 -23.29 50.25
CA ALA A 474 -12.60 -24.38 50.42
C ALA A 474 -12.45 -25.52 49.38
N GLY A 475 -11.45 -25.45 48.50
CA GLY A 475 -11.17 -26.48 47.49
C GLY A 475 -12.16 -26.54 46.32
N LYS A 476 -12.97 -25.49 46.10
CA LYS A 476 -14.03 -25.43 45.06
C LYS A 476 -13.63 -24.69 43.77
N GLY A 477 -12.45 -24.09 43.70
CA GLY A 477 -12.03 -23.18 42.63
C GLY A 477 -11.67 -23.78 41.25
N LYS A 478 -12.31 -24.86 40.78
CA LYS A 478 -11.92 -25.57 39.54
C LYS A 478 -12.45 -25.02 38.22
N GLU A 479 -13.38 -24.06 38.23
CA GLU A 479 -14.03 -23.56 36.99
C GLU A 479 -13.30 -22.37 36.32
N TYR A 480 -12.32 -21.75 36.98
CA TYR A 480 -11.64 -20.57 36.46
C TYR A 480 -10.14 -20.78 36.25
N SER A 481 -9.61 -20.16 35.19
CA SER A 481 -8.17 -20.02 35.00
C SER A 481 -7.68 -18.75 35.70
N TYR A 482 -6.74 -18.91 36.65
CA TYR A 482 -6.14 -17.78 37.36
C TYR A 482 -4.87 -17.29 36.66
N GLY A 483 -4.57 -16.01 36.80
CA GLY A 483 -3.40 -15.41 36.18
C GLY A 483 -3.30 -13.92 36.44
N VAL A 484 -2.63 -13.23 35.52
CA VAL A 484 -2.38 -11.80 35.60
C VAL A 484 -2.96 -11.12 34.37
N ARG A 485 -3.77 -10.10 34.62
CA ARG A 485 -4.20 -9.14 33.61
C ARG A 485 -3.19 -8.00 33.53
N VAL A 486 -2.62 -7.80 32.35
CA VAL A 486 -1.70 -6.71 32.05
C VAL A 486 -2.39 -5.74 31.10
N LYS A 487 -2.47 -4.47 31.51
CA LYS A 487 -2.90 -3.37 30.64
C LYS A 487 -1.75 -2.44 30.37
N ILE A 488 -1.48 -2.14 29.10
CA ILE A 488 -0.48 -1.15 28.68
C ILE A 488 -1.22 -0.08 27.93
N LYS A 489 -1.26 1.14 28.48
CA LYS A 489 -1.97 2.28 27.93
C LYS A 489 -1.00 3.40 27.58
N ASP A 490 -1.12 3.89 26.36
CA ASP A 490 -0.48 5.10 25.87
C ASP A 490 -1.52 6.20 25.63
N PHE A 491 -1.03 7.44 25.52
CA PHE A 491 -1.82 8.61 25.12
C PHE A 491 -1.38 9.14 23.75
N GLY A 492 -0.99 8.22 22.86
CA GLY A 492 -0.47 8.52 21.53
C GLY A 492 -1.55 8.76 20.49
N ILE A 493 -1.20 8.52 19.23
CA ILE A 493 -2.04 8.82 18.06
C ILE A 493 -3.28 7.91 17.89
N GLY A 494 -3.31 6.76 18.56
CA GLY A 494 -4.33 5.73 18.36
C GLY A 494 -4.17 4.94 17.05
N ILE A 495 -5.09 4.01 16.80
CA ILE A 495 -5.11 3.12 15.64
C ILE A 495 -6.37 3.39 14.81
N SER A 496 -6.18 3.96 13.61
CA SER A 496 -7.26 4.24 12.64
C SER A 496 -7.68 3.01 11.82
N GLN A 497 -8.82 3.09 11.11
CA GLN A 497 -9.27 2.03 10.20
C GLN A 497 -8.20 1.62 9.20
N GLU A 498 -7.44 2.58 8.67
CA GLU A 498 -6.37 2.30 7.74
C GLU A 498 -5.17 1.61 8.40
N THR A 499 -4.79 2.04 9.61
CA THR A 499 -3.73 1.38 10.38
C THR A 499 -4.11 -0.06 10.69
N ILE A 500 -5.39 -0.37 10.95
CA ILE A 500 -5.87 -1.75 11.11
C ILE A 500 -5.64 -2.59 9.84
N LYS A 501 -5.94 -2.05 8.65
CA LYS A 501 -5.68 -2.73 7.37
C LYS A 501 -4.18 -3.02 7.16
N ASN A 502 -3.33 -2.11 7.62
CA ASN A 502 -1.88 -2.28 7.57
C ASN A 502 -1.40 -3.35 8.58
N ILE A 503 -1.91 -3.35 9.81
CA ILE A 503 -1.62 -4.38 10.83
C ILE A 503 -2.03 -5.78 10.33
N ALA A 504 -3.14 -5.89 9.61
CA ALA A 504 -3.59 -7.15 9.00
C ALA A 504 -2.63 -7.65 7.91
N SER A 505 -1.89 -6.76 7.26
CA SER A 505 -0.90 -7.07 6.22
C SER A 505 0.49 -7.25 6.83
N VAL A 506 0.71 -8.35 7.56
CA VAL A 506 1.98 -8.66 8.25
C VAL A 506 3.18 -8.49 7.30
N GLY A 507 4.16 -7.67 7.70
CA GLY A 507 5.41 -7.45 6.93
C GLY A 507 5.41 -6.28 5.95
N LYS A 508 4.30 -5.53 5.79
CA LYS A 508 4.32 -4.23 5.12
C LYS A 508 4.51 -3.13 6.17
N SER A 509 5.68 -2.48 6.19
CA SER A 509 5.94 -1.34 7.07
C SER A 509 4.98 -0.18 6.75
N THR A 510 4.61 0.58 7.77
CA THR A 510 3.60 1.65 7.70
C THR A 510 4.15 2.86 6.93
N VAL A 511 3.99 2.87 5.60
CA VAL A 511 4.49 3.93 4.70
C VAL A 511 3.91 5.32 5.03
N LYS A 512 2.71 5.40 5.61
CA LYS A 512 1.99 6.68 5.76
C LYS A 512 2.57 7.67 6.78
N ASN A 513 3.32 7.21 7.77
CA ASN A 513 3.93 8.14 8.73
C ASN A 513 5.27 8.68 8.25
N TYR A 514 5.76 8.30 7.06
CA TYR A 514 7.08 8.71 6.57
C TYR A 514 7.25 10.23 6.57
N LYS A 515 6.25 10.98 6.12
CA LYS A 515 6.31 12.46 6.07
C LYS A 515 6.44 13.11 7.44
N ILE A 516 5.76 12.57 8.46
CA ILE A 516 5.86 13.08 9.83
C ILE A 516 7.21 12.65 10.43
N VAL A 517 7.61 11.41 10.20
CA VAL A 517 8.85 10.80 10.73
C VAL A 517 10.11 11.37 10.07
N SER A 518 10.07 11.77 8.80
CA SER A 518 11.18 12.42 8.09
C SER A 518 11.51 13.77 8.73
N ASP A 519 10.48 14.49 9.16
CA ASP A 519 10.61 15.81 9.78
C ASP A 519 11.01 15.72 11.26
N MET A 520 10.87 14.55 11.88
CA MET A 520 11.27 14.32 13.27
C MET A 520 12.80 14.29 13.43
N PRO A 521 13.35 14.90 14.51
CA PRO A 521 14.74 14.72 14.91
C PRO A 521 15.08 13.23 15.07
N ARG A 522 16.30 12.82 14.68
CA ARG A 522 16.70 11.39 14.68
C ARG A 522 16.45 10.67 16.00
N TRP A 523 16.61 11.36 17.13
CA TRP A 523 16.42 10.79 18.47
C TRP A 523 14.93 10.61 18.84
N LEU A 524 14.01 11.36 18.21
CA LEU A 524 12.56 11.26 18.45
C LEU A 524 11.89 10.27 17.49
N ARG A 525 12.57 9.83 16.43
CA ARG A 525 11.99 8.92 15.44
C ARG A 525 11.52 7.59 16.09
N PRO A 526 10.42 7.01 15.60
CA PRO A 526 10.00 5.66 15.96
C PRO A 526 11.09 4.62 15.66
N THR A 527 11.05 3.51 16.37
CA THR A 527 12.08 2.47 16.31
C THR A 527 11.56 1.12 15.80
N GLY A 528 10.24 0.91 15.74
CA GLY A 528 9.62 -0.28 15.16
C GLY A 528 9.52 -0.22 13.63
N GLU A 529 10.34 -1.00 12.91
CA GLU A 529 10.33 -1.06 11.43
C GLU A 529 9.60 -2.30 10.85
N PHE A 530 9.53 -3.41 11.59
CA PHE A 530 9.20 -4.72 11.02
C PHE A 530 7.73 -5.14 11.11
N GLY A 531 6.89 -4.43 11.88
CA GLY A 531 5.44 -4.69 11.94
C GLY A 531 5.02 -6.07 12.50
N VAL A 532 5.93 -6.80 13.17
CA VAL A 532 5.69 -8.14 13.73
C VAL A 532 5.53 -8.16 15.26
N GLY A 533 5.81 -7.04 15.95
CA GLY A 533 5.89 -6.99 17.42
C GLY A 533 4.62 -7.41 18.15
N LEU A 534 3.43 -7.15 17.59
CA LEU A 534 2.15 -7.58 18.19
C LEU A 534 2.01 -9.10 18.30
N GLN A 535 2.68 -9.86 17.41
CA GLN A 535 2.60 -11.32 17.39
C GLN A 535 3.29 -11.97 18.60
N SER A 536 4.24 -11.27 19.23
CA SER A 536 4.92 -11.76 20.42
C SER A 536 3.98 -12.00 21.61
N ALA A 537 2.80 -11.37 21.65
CA ALA A 537 1.80 -11.63 22.68
C ALA A 537 1.24 -13.06 22.62
N PHE A 538 1.25 -13.69 21.44
CA PHE A 538 0.79 -15.07 21.27
C PHE A 538 1.73 -16.12 21.90
N LEU A 539 2.92 -15.72 22.36
CA LEU A 539 3.78 -16.57 23.20
C LEU A 539 3.16 -16.86 24.58
N VAL A 540 2.36 -15.93 25.09
CA VAL A 540 1.85 -15.94 26.47
C VAL A 540 0.33 -16.02 26.56
N ALA A 541 -0.40 -15.62 25.51
CA ALA A 541 -1.86 -15.59 25.50
C ALA A 541 -2.42 -15.93 24.11
N ASP A 542 -3.50 -16.72 24.05
CA ASP A 542 -4.14 -17.10 22.77
C ASP A 542 -4.91 -15.93 22.11
N THR A 543 -5.37 -15.00 22.94
CA THR A 543 -6.20 -13.85 22.54
C THR A 543 -5.86 -12.66 23.41
N PHE A 544 -5.89 -11.46 22.84
CA PHE A 544 -5.77 -10.22 23.59
C PHE A 544 -6.64 -9.11 22.98
N ASP A 545 -7.04 -8.17 23.84
CA ASP A 545 -7.89 -7.06 23.47
C ASP A 545 -7.07 -5.77 23.33
N CYS A 546 -7.56 -4.86 22.50
CA CYS A 546 -7.02 -3.53 22.27
C CYS A 546 -8.17 -2.55 22.17
N TYR A 547 -8.07 -1.46 22.92
CA TYR A 547 -9.01 -0.35 22.89
C TYR A 547 -8.27 0.87 22.36
N THR A 548 -8.82 1.52 21.35
CA THR A 548 -8.14 2.66 20.72
C THR A 548 -9.11 3.79 20.43
N HIS A 549 -8.61 5.01 20.59
CA HIS A 549 -9.34 6.25 20.32
C HIS A 549 -8.39 7.24 19.64
N THR A 550 -8.65 7.53 18.37
CA THR A 550 -7.86 8.49 17.59
C THR A 550 -8.38 9.90 17.73
N ARG A 551 -7.56 10.91 17.41
CA ARG A 551 -8.00 12.32 17.33
C ARG A 551 -8.87 12.64 16.12
N THR A 552 -9.01 11.69 15.19
CA THR A 552 -9.99 11.73 14.11
C THR A 552 -11.37 11.21 14.55
N GLU A 553 -11.56 10.98 15.86
CA GLU A 553 -12.80 10.48 16.48
C GLU A 553 -13.15 9.03 16.09
N GLU A 554 -12.18 8.26 15.59
CA GLU A 554 -12.37 6.83 15.38
C GLU A 554 -12.17 6.06 16.69
N ARG A 555 -13.07 5.12 16.98
CA ARG A 555 -13.09 4.36 18.24
C ARG A 555 -13.39 2.90 18.00
N TYR A 556 -12.47 2.04 18.40
CA TYR A 556 -12.58 0.60 18.16
C TYR A 556 -12.17 -0.20 19.40
N LYS A 557 -12.92 -1.27 19.68
CA LYS A 557 -12.45 -2.46 20.40
C LYS A 557 -11.97 -3.46 19.36
N ILE A 558 -10.71 -3.86 19.46
CA ILE A 558 -10.06 -4.79 18.55
C ILE A 558 -9.66 -6.03 19.38
N THR A 559 -10.11 -7.21 18.95
CA THR A 559 -9.69 -8.48 19.57
C THR A 559 -8.79 -9.22 18.59
N PHE A 560 -7.56 -9.48 19.01
CA PHE A 560 -6.56 -10.24 18.28
C PHE A 560 -6.56 -11.69 18.77
N SER A 561 -6.53 -12.64 17.83
CA SER A 561 -6.55 -14.08 18.13
C SER A 561 -5.43 -14.78 17.37
N SER A 562 -4.80 -15.78 18.00
CA SER A 562 -3.67 -16.50 17.38
C SER A 562 -4.12 -17.22 16.10
N GLY A 563 -3.25 -17.19 15.09
CA GLY A 563 -3.43 -17.92 13.84
C GLY A 563 -3.17 -19.43 13.96
N ALA A 564 -2.55 -19.90 15.06
CA ALA A 564 -2.26 -21.32 15.30
C ALA A 564 -3.49 -22.11 15.80
N LEU A 565 -4.48 -21.43 16.38
CA LEU A 565 -5.70 -22.06 16.89
C LEU A 565 -6.79 -22.12 15.81
N ALA A 566 -7.18 -23.35 15.45
CA ALA A 566 -8.15 -23.64 14.38
C ALA A 566 -9.51 -22.93 14.53
N HIS A 567 -9.90 -22.56 15.76
CA HIS A 567 -11.18 -21.89 16.03
C HIS A 567 -11.19 -20.40 15.69
N TYR A 568 -10.03 -19.73 15.65
CA TYR A 568 -9.96 -18.28 15.46
C TYR A 568 -9.41 -17.85 14.09
N SER A 569 -8.70 -18.76 13.40
CA SER A 569 -8.18 -18.59 12.03
C SER A 569 -7.46 -17.26 11.76
N GLY A 570 -6.85 -16.67 12.80
CA GLY A 570 -6.09 -15.41 12.69
C GLY A 570 -6.94 -14.17 12.37
N TYR A 571 -8.26 -14.18 12.60
CA TYR A 571 -9.10 -13.01 12.37
C TYR A 571 -8.85 -11.90 13.40
N ILE A 572 -8.83 -10.66 12.92
CA ILE A 572 -8.85 -9.45 13.74
C ILE A 572 -10.31 -8.98 13.83
N ASN A 573 -10.91 -9.08 15.00
CA ASN A 573 -12.30 -8.69 15.22
C ASN A 573 -12.37 -7.23 15.67
N VAL A 574 -13.01 -6.37 14.87
CA VAL A 574 -13.15 -4.94 15.15
C VAL A 574 -14.60 -4.61 15.47
N LYS A 575 -14.84 -3.96 16.63
CA LYS A 575 -16.16 -3.48 17.05
C LYS A 575 -16.10 -1.97 17.30
N PRO A 576 -16.95 -1.14 16.65
CA PRO A 576 -17.03 0.28 16.95
C PRO A 576 -17.64 0.51 18.34
N ILE A 577 -17.20 1.56 19.04
CA ILE A 577 -17.69 1.93 20.38
C ILE A 577 -18.48 3.25 20.28
N GLY A 578 -19.77 3.22 20.64
CA GLY A 578 -20.73 4.31 20.35
C GLY A 578 -20.99 5.33 21.46
N SER A 579 -20.49 5.14 22.69
CA SER A 579 -20.79 6.00 23.84
C SER A 579 -19.57 6.22 24.76
N MET A 580 -19.40 7.45 25.27
CA MET A 580 -18.47 7.80 26.35
C MET A 580 -18.98 7.22 27.68
N GLU A 581 -18.76 5.94 27.92
CA GLU A 581 -19.24 5.26 29.14
C GLU A 581 -18.20 5.18 30.26
N ARG A 582 -16.91 5.47 30.00
CA ARG A 582 -15.84 5.33 31.00
C ARG A 582 -15.06 6.62 31.22
N LYS A 583 -14.60 6.83 32.46
CA LYS A 583 -13.52 7.79 32.80
C LYS A 583 -12.19 7.50 32.09
N GLU A 584 -12.07 6.36 31.42
CA GLU A 584 -10.85 5.84 30.78
C GLU A 584 -10.73 6.22 29.29
N ASP A 585 -11.69 6.98 28.75
CA ASP A 585 -11.93 7.23 27.31
C ASP A 585 -11.02 8.34 26.71
N THR A 586 -9.75 8.33 27.09
CA THR A 586 -8.74 9.27 26.60
C THR A 586 -8.20 8.82 25.24
N TYR A 587 -7.70 9.76 24.43
CA TYR A 587 -6.99 9.44 23.19
C TYR A 587 -5.79 8.52 23.44
N GLY A 588 -5.48 7.69 22.46
CA GLY A 588 -4.37 6.72 22.51
C GLY A 588 -4.84 5.29 22.34
N THR A 589 -4.02 4.36 22.80
CA THR A 589 -4.30 2.92 22.73
C THR A 589 -4.07 2.24 24.07
N CYS A 590 -4.89 1.24 24.38
CA CYS A 590 -4.75 0.39 25.55
C CYS A 590 -4.83 -1.08 25.14
N PHE A 591 -3.72 -1.80 25.29
CA PHE A 591 -3.68 -3.25 25.12
C PHE A 591 -3.97 -3.95 26.45
N GLU A 592 -4.83 -4.97 26.42
CA GLU A 592 -5.24 -5.78 27.56
C GLU A 592 -4.97 -7.26 27.26
N ILE A 593 -4.05 -7.85 28.02
CA ILE A 593 -3.62 -9.25 27.87
C ILE A 593 -3.85 -9.99 29.19
N PHE A 594 -4.37 -11.21 29.11
CA PHE A 594 -4.42 -12.14 30.24
C PHE A 594 -3.37 -13.23 30.10
N ILE A 595 -2.55 -13.41 31.13
CA ILE A 595 -1.45 -14.36 31.17
C ILE A 595 -1.74 -15.38 32.26
N SER A 596 -1.87 -16.65 31.86
CA SER A 596 -2.09 -17.75 32.81
C SER A 596 -0.92 -17.89 33.78
N GLN A 597 -1.21 -18.22 35.04
CA GLN A 597 -0.21 -18.54 36.05
C GLN A 597 0.77 -19.68 35.64
N GLU A 598 0.36 -20.53 34.70
CA GLU A 598 1.19 -21.63 34.16
C GLU A 598 2.39 -21.13 33.35
N LYS A 599 2.36 -19.86 32.90
CA LYS A 599 3.42 -19.26 32.11
C LYS A 599 4.57 -18.69 32.95
N LYS A 600 4.45 -18.72 34.29
CA LYS A 600 5.47 -18.31 35.25
C LYS A 600 6.79 -19.08 35.02
N LEU A 601 7.93 -18.40 35.15
CA LEU A 601 9.25 -19.05 35.13
C LEU A 601 9.46 -19.92 36.37
N LEU A 602 10.27 -20.97 36.23
CA LEU A 602 10.59 -21.85 37.35
C LEU A 602 11.39 -21.08 38.41
N HIS A 603 11.28 -21.52 39.66
CA HIS A 603 11.98 -20.86 40.78
C HIS A 603 13.52 -20.93 40.62
N GLU A 604 14.03 -21.95 39.95
CA GLU A 604 15.45 -22.09 39.58
C GLU A 604 15.92 -20.97 38.62
N GLU A 605 15.01 -20.39 37.84
CA GLU A 605 15.31 -19.36 36.83
C GLU A 605 15.10 -17.93 37.38
N CYS A 606 14.28 -17.75 38.43
CA CYS A 606 14.03 -16.43 39.04
C CYS A 606 13.75 -16.53 40.56
N GLN A 607 14.81 -16.75 41.33
CA GLN A 607 14.74 -16.85 42.81
C GLN A 607 14.23 -15.56 43.48
N GLU A 608 14.43 -14.41 42.85
CA GLU A 608 14.13 -13.07 43.38
C GLU A 608 12.63 -12.78 43.47
N SER A 609 11.81 -13.53 42.73
CA SER A 609 10.35 -13.37 42.66
C SER A 609 9.58 -14.11 43.74
N TRP A 610 10.26 -14.87 44.63
CA TRP A 610 9.59 -15.66 45.66
C TRP A 610 9.04 -14.80 46.80
N ASN A 611 7.81 -15.10 47.21
CA ASN A 611 7.08 -14.33 48.21
C ASN A 611 7.43 -14.68 49.68
N GLY A 612 8.28 -15.69 49.90
CA GLY A 612 8.74 -16.07 51.24
C GLY A 612 7.68 -16.75 52.10
N GLU A 613 6.56 -17.20 51.52
CA GLU A 613 5.50 -17.89 52.26
C GLU A 613 5.93 -19.27 52.75
N ASP A 614 5.45 -19.65 53.94
CA ASP A 614 5.76 -20.93 54.57
C ASP A 614 5.17 -22.09 53.78
N MET A 615 6.07 -22.93 53.25
CA MET A 615 5.78 -24.13 52.47
C MET A 615 5.03 -25.21 53.26
N PHE A 616 4.96 -25.09 54.59
CA PHE A 616 4.26 -26.01 55.47
C PHE A 616 2.92 -25.48 55.99
N SER A 617 2.44 -24.33 55.47
CA SER A 617 1.11 -23.82 55.84
C SER A 617 -0.01 -24.66 55.22
N ASP A 618 -1.08 -24.90 55.99
CA ASP A 618 -2.21 -25.76 55.56
C ASP A 618 -2.85 -25.28 54.24
N LYS A 619 -2.78 -23.97 53.95
CA LYS A 619 -3.37 -23.31 52.77
C LYS A 619 -2.40 -23.15 51.58
N TYR A 620 -1.17 -23.66 51.67
CA TYR A 620 -0.10 -23.41 50.71
C TYR A 620 -0.39 -23.97 49.30
N GLU A 621 -0.97 -25.17 49.24
CA GLU A 621 -1.35 -25.81 47.98
C GLU A 621 -2.65 -25.23 47.39
N GLU A 622 -3.61 -24.89 48.24
CA GLU A 622 -4.91 -24.33 47.85
C GLU A 622 -4.75 -22.94 47.22
N ARG A 623 -3.87 -22.09 47.78
CA ARG A 623 -3.58 -20.75 47.28
C ARG A 623 -2.52 -20.70 46.17
N ARG A 624 -2.05 -21.86 45.67
CA ARG A 624 -1.04 -21.96 44.61
C ARG A 624 -1.35 -21.11 43.37
N PRO A 625 -2.60 -21.05 42.85
CA PRO A 625 -2.93 -20.24 41.69
C PRO A 625 -2.67 -18.74 41.87
N LEU A 626 -3.00 -18.23 43.05
CA LEU A 626 -2.87 -16.82 43.39
C LEU A 626 -1.42 -16.45 43.73
N ARG A 627 -0.71 -17.32 44.45
CA ARG A 627 0.73 -17.16 44.71
C ARG A 627 1.54 -17.13 43.42
N HIS A 628 1.31 -18.09 42.52
CA HIS A 628 1.99 -18.10 41.23
C HIS A 628 1.69 -16.85 40.39
N SER A 629 0.46 -16.34 40.45
CA SER A 629 0.09 -15.08 39.79
C SER A 629 0.81 -13.87 40.42
N ALA A 630 0.99 -13.84 41.73
CA ALA A 630 1.76 -12.80 42.40
C ALA A 630 3.25 -12.83 42.02
N GLU A 631 3.87 -14.02 41.99
CA GLU A 631 5.26 -14.17 41.53
C GLU A 631 5.41 -13.81 40.05
N LEU A 632 4.41 -14.12 39.23
CA LEU A 632 4.35 -13.74 37.81
C LEU A 632 4.35 -12.21 37.63
N ILE A 633 3.59 -11.46 38.45
CA ILE A 633 3.66 -9.98 38.46
C ILE A 633 5.08 -9.50 38.74
N SER A 634 5.74 -10.07 39.75
CA SER A 634 7.12 -9.69 40.11
C SER A 634 8.11 -9.96 38.97
N GLN A 635 8.02 -11.13 38.32
CA GLN A 635 8.87 -11.47 37.17
C GLN A 635 8.72 -10.47 36.03
N MET A 636 7.48 -10.10 35.69
CA MET A 636 7.20 -9.13 34.62
C MET A 636 7.63 -7.72 35.00
N ALA A 637 7.43 -7.30 36.25
CA ALA A 637 7.83 -5.99 36.74
C ALA A 637 9.36 -5.82 36.73
N LEU A 638 10.11 -6.83 37.15
CA LEU A 638 11.57 -6.84 37.08
C LEU A 638 12.08 -6.84 35.63
N TYR A 639 11.42 -7.60 34.76
CA TYR A 639 11.75 -7.60 33.34
C TYR A 639 11.54 -6.21 32.72
N LEU A 640 10.41 -5.55 32.98
CA LEU A 640 10.15 -4.17 32.54
C LEU A 640 11.23 -3.20 33.04
N ASP A 641 11.62 -3.28 34.32
CA ASP A 641 12.67 -2.41 34.87
C ASP A 641 14.02 -2.62 34.17
N SER A 642 14.34 -3.85 33.79
CA SER A 642 15.58 -4.18 33.05
C SER A 642 15.61 -3.66 31.61
N LEU A 643 14.44 -3.43 31.00
CA LEU A 643 14.32 -2.93 29.63
C LEU A 643 14.48 -1.41 29.55
N ILE A 644 14.13 -0.70 30.62
CA ILE A 644 13.96 0.74 30.61
C ILE A 644 15.27 1.39 31.05
N GLY A 645 15.95 2.04 30.10
CA GLY A 645 17.08 2.95 30.36
C GLY A 645 16.61 4.38 30.65
N GLU A 646 17.23 5.38 30.06
CA GLU A 646 16.71 6.76 30.09
C GLU A 646 15.45 6.87 29.21
N SER A 647 14.27 6.97 29.85
CA SER A 647 12.99 7.12 29.15
C SER A 647 12.67 8.60 28.91
N LEU A 648 12.31 8.95 27.68
CA LEU A 648 11.83 10.29 27.31
C LEU A 648 10.48 10.61 27.93
N PHE A 649 9.60 9.61 28.07
CA PHE A 649 8.27 9.75 28.64
C PHE A 649 8.18 9.05 30.00
N PRO A 650 7.42 9.57 30.97
CA PRO A 650 7.21 8.87 32.24
C PRO A 650 6.54 7.52 32.03
N ILE A 651 7.07 6.48 32.65
CA ILE A 651 6.47 5.13 32.66
C ILE A 651 5.99 4.85 34.08
N HIS A 652 4.70 4.59 34.22
CA HIS A 652 4.03 4.36 35.48
C HIS A 652 3.60 2.90 35.58
N LEU A 653 4.05 2.19 36.62
CA LEU A 653 3.58 0.84 36.92
C LEU A 653 2.62 0.87 38.10
N ARG A 654 1.38 0.48 37.86
CA ARG A 654 0.33 0.34 38.86
C ARG A 654 0.06 -1.14 39.12
N ILE A 655 0.22 -1.56 40.36
CA ILE A 655 -0.07 -2.94 40.77
C ILE A 655 -1.34 -2.91 41.61
N VAL A 656 -2.41 -3.52 41.09
CA VAL A 656 -3.69 -3.57 41.79
C VAL A 656 -3.56 -4.52 42.98
N LYS A 657 -3.78 -4.00 44.18
CA LYS A 657 -3.73 -4.82 45.41
C LYS A 657 -4.84 -5.86 45.39
N THR A 658 -4.45 -7.09 45.67
CA THR A 658 -5.39 -8.20 45.87
C THR A 658 -5.49 -8.45 47.39
N PRO A 659 -6.70 -8.66 47.95
CA PRO A 659 -6.87 -8.98 49.35
C PRO A 659 -6.01 -10.20 49.76
N GLU A 660 -5.44 -10.17 50.96
CA GLU A 660 -4.65 -11.27 51.56
C GLU A 660 -3.41 -11.77 50.79
N ILE A 661 -3.04 -11.16 49.66
CA ILE A 661 -1.92 -11.59 48.82
C ILE A 661 -0.91 -10.47 48.68
N SER A 662 0.32 -10.73 49.14
CA SER A 662 1.44 -9.80 48.99
C SER A 662 2.21 -10.12 47.71
N VAL A 663 2.32 -9.13 46.81
CA VAL A 663 3.20 -9.21 45.64
C VAL A 663 4.64 -8.92 46.09
N PRO A 664 5.60 -9.83 45.88
CA PRO A 664 6.98 -9.62 46.32
C PRO A 664 7.69 -8.66 45.37
N ILE A 665 7.56 -7.36 45.63
CA ILE A 665 8.27 -6.27 44.92
C ILE A 665 8.78 -5.28 45.95
N ASN A 666 10.04 -4.86 45.83
CA ASN A 666 10.74 -3.98 46.78
C ASN A 666 10.80 -4.53 48.21
N THR A 667 10.62 -5.84 48.39
CA THR A 667 10.70 -6.53 49.69
C THR A 667 12.11 -7.02 50.01
N MET A 668 12.94 -7.26 48.98
CA MET A 668 14.34 -7.69 49.11
C MET A 668 15.29 -6.79 48.29
N PRO A 669 16.57 -6.65 48.68
CA PRO A 669 17.53 -5.77 47.99
C PRO A 669 17.68 -6.03 46.48
N ASN A 670 17.58 -7.30 46.08
CA ASN A 670 17.75 -7.74 44.69
C ASN A 670 16.46 -7.58 43.85
N ASN A 671 15.34 -7.24 44.49
CA ASN A 671 14.02 -7.11 43.85
C ASN A 671 13.52 -5.66 43.97
N THR A 672 14.41 -4.71 43.67
CA THR A 672 14.11 -3.27 43.77
C THR A 672 13.88 -2.69 42.38
N ILE A 673 12.69 -2.17 42.11
CA ILE A 673 12.38 -1.42 40.87
C ILE A 673 13.02 -0.03 40.96
N ARG A 674 13.86 0.32 39.99
CA ARG A 674 14.66 1.55 40.03
C ARG A 674 14.20 2.61 39.03
N THR A 675 13.74 2.19 37.87
CA THR A 675 13.50 3.07 36.73
C THR A 675 12.01 3.33 36.51
N VAL A 676 11.15 2.37 36.83
CA VAL A 676 9.70 2.53 36.70
C VAL A 676 9.10 3.13 37.97
N LYS A 677 8.23 4.15 37.81
CA LYS A 677 7.54 4.76 38.96
C LYS A 677 6.36 3.89 39.39
N LEU A 678 6.52 3.21 40.52
CA LEU A 678 5.45 2.48 41.19
C LEU A 678 4.39 3.44 41.74
N ILE A 679 3.15 3.28 41.28
CA ILE A 679 1.98 3.99 41.80
C ILE A 679 1.17 3.01 42.65
N LYS A 680 0.98 3.35 43.93
CA LYS A 680 0.27 2.54 44.91
C LYS A 680 -1.24 2.60 44.78
#